data_AF-A0A8S1HAK6-F1
#
_entry.id   AF-A0A8S1HAK6-F1
#
_cell.length_a   1.000
_cell.length_b   1.000
_cell.length_c   1.000
_cell.angle_alpha   90.00
_cell.angle_beta   90.00
_cell.angle_gamma   90.00
#
_symmetry.space_group_name_H-M   'P 1'
#
loop_
_entity.id
_entity.type
_entity.pdbx_description
1 polymer ?
#
loop_
_entity_poly.entity_id
_entity_poly.type
_entity_poly.pdbx_seq_one_letter_code
_entity_poly.pdbx_strand_id
1 'polypeptide(L)'
;MEFKIIGAVAVLIYGVLLTVRNRVPVKDVHIDGSFEESFRSVFEALRNNLADGWERGGGSLVVYVGGRKVVDIWGGWADKETRRFWKNDTLNVVLSCSKAMGAIVVAQLVDRGHLAYDDLVTKHWPEFGQNGKQNVTVRWLIGHKAGLAYTDHPISKELAEDPELIDEFLAKQKPNWPPGEEIGYHAVTFGWLVDAIVRRTDPKRRTVGTYFREEIAEKYGVDFHIGLPPCEQRRVARITTPTFLDALEEFIHDPKDHNILGYLKDRFSNGSLTKVLQSTPWLKFVETTTLNNPEIQALEQVGVLGLGTARSMAQVFELLRTGKLLSDKGLKNLLSNFEAKTDVISGVTVARGQGFMMNEIHHNGRKIKLYGHAGYGGQNIRTDFENDVTIAYLSNGLKVGFGDAARTYKRLLKAIYDVALKMVLNIVTTFFRVVFAWLFWLVAAIIAAFIFAYKNTRRRQVFVDGFVDPAFSPVLREFRRNFEKGVERDGAAFCAFYRGRCVVDVWGGYADREAERFWFKDTMQITFSSSKALAAICIAKLVDQKLIRYEDRVCDFWPEFAKNGKEAVTVEMIMTHTAGLPKIDSKLSWEDARDHVRMSKILENQTPVWTPGTKVGYHCFSYGWLVDQIVRRADPKKRSIGSFFREEIAEKHNLDIHIGLPLEHAWRVARITPSSVLERIEEYIEDPEVVDYPFWAKQMMCRGLTYNVATNPSWMQTIRKVTLNNPEMYALEQTAALAIGTARDMARLAQLVIDGSIVSEETLRLLNEPLVKWRDVVTNACVTRGRGTTVVDVVVPGKIHSKLVGHAGLGGQNFRWDRENEISLAYLSNALKSGLGDRARPYVRLLNRFYECIPGNSETDSFVLAAS
;
A
#
# COMPACT_ATOMS: atom_id res chain seq x y z
N MET A 1 26.44 8.00 -56.09
CA MET A 1 26.44 9.33 -55.42
C MET A 1 25.51 9.35 -54.20
N GLU A 2 24.39 8.62 -54.23
CA GLU A 2 23.40 8.50 -53.14
C GLU A 2 23.95 7.90 -51.83
N PHE A 3 24.82 6.89 -51.87
CA PHE A 3 25.43 6.30 -50.66
C PHE A 3 26.34 7.26 -49.88
N LYS A 4 26.99 8.21 -50.55
CA LYS A 4 27.86 9.22 -49.88
C LYS A 4 27.03 10.30 -49.17
N ILE A 5 25.84 10.61 -49.70
CA ILE A 5 24.90 11.55 -49.08
C ILE A 5 24.26 10.92 -47.84
N ILE A 6 23.85 9.65 -47.92
CA ILE A 6 23.28 8.91 -46.78
C ILE A 6 24.32 8.76 -45.65
N GLY A 7 25.58 8.44 -45.99
CA GLY A 7 26.67 8.37 -45.01
C GLY A 7 26.99 9.71 -44.36
N ALA A 8 27.01 10.80 -45.13
CA ALA A 8 27.23 12.16 -44.60
C ALA A 8 26.08 12.59 -43.68
N VAL A 9 24.82 12.29 -44.03
CA VAL A 9 23.64 12.55 -43.20
C VAL A 9 23.68 11.73 -41.91
N ALA A 10 24.07 10.46 -41.97
CA ALA A 10 24.21 9.60 -40.78
C ALA A 10 25.31 10.09 -39.82
N VAL A 11 26.46 10.54 -40.34
CA VAL A 11 27.53 11.14 -39.53
C VAL A 11 27.12 12.47 -38.94
N LEU A 12 26.36 13.29 -39.68
CA LEU A 12 25.81 14.55 -39.18
C LEU A 12 24.78 14.30 -38.07
N ILE A 13 23.87 13.33 -38.26
CA ILE A 13 22.92 12.88 -37.24
C ILE A 13 23.66 12.33 -36.01
N TYR A 14 24.69 11.52 -36.20
CA TYR A 14 25.50 10.97 -35.10
C TYR A 14 26.28 12.05 -34.34
N GLY A 15 26.86 13.03 -35.05
CA GLY A 15 27.53 14.18 -34.46
C GLY A 15 26.57 15.09 -33.68
N VAL A 16 25.37 15.31 -34.20
CA VAL A 16 24.30 16.02 -33.49
C VAL A 16 23.85 15.23 -32.25
N LEU A 17 23.64 13.91 -32.36
CA LEU A 17 23.28 13.05 -31.25
C LEU A 17 24.36 13.04 -30.15
N LEU A 18 25.65 13.04 -30.51
CA LEU A 18 26.76 13.15 -29.56
C LEU A 18 26.81 14.53 -28.89
N THR A 19 26.56 15.60 -29.63
CA THR A 19 26.57 16.98 -29.09
C THR A 19 25.39 17.22 -28.14
N VAL A 20 24.22 16.68 -28.47
CA VAL A 20 23.02 16.69 -27.61
C VAL A 20 23.22 15.83 -26.35
N ARG A 21 23.84 14.65 -26.49
CA ARG A 21 24.09 13.73 -25.38
C ARG A 21 25.23 14.17 -24.44
N ASN A 22 26.16 15.00 -24.92
CA ASN A 22 27.33 15.46 -24.18
C ASN A 22 27.23 16.92 -23.68
N ARG A 23 26.04 17.53 -23.59
CA ARG A 23 25.91 18.78 -22.83
C ARG A 23 26.36 18.50 -21.39
N VAL A 24 27.50 19.09 -21.02
CA VAL A 24 28.06 18.96 -19.66
C VAL A 24 27.04 19.57 -18.70
N PRO A 25 26.44 18.78 -17.79
CA PRO A 25 25.48 19.31 -16.83
C PRO A 25 26.13 20.41 -16.01
N VAL A 26 25.46 21.55 -15.88
CA VAL A 26 25.94 22.64 -15.02
C VAL A 26 25.72 22.20 -13.59
N LYS A 27 26.79 21.85 -12.87
CA LYS A 27 26.70 21.34 -11.49
C LYS A 27 26.17 22.39 -10.51
N ASP A 28 26.49 23.67 -10.74
CA ASP A 28 26.11 24.79 -9.89
C ASP A 28 25.09 25.69 -10.59
N VAL A 29 23.80 25.35 -10.45
CA VAL A 29 22.69 26.21 -10.90
C VAL A 29 22.17 27.05 -9.75
N HIS A 30 22.08 28.36 -9.95
CA HIS A 30 21.45 29.26 -8.97
C HIS A 30 19.95 28.97 -8.91
N ILE A 31 19.48 28.58 -7.74
CA ILE A 31 18.07 28.38 -7.40
C ILE A 31 17.85 28.90 -5.99
N ASP A 32 16.77 29.62 -5.79
CA ASP A 32 16.42 30.31 -4.55
C ASP A 32 14.91 30.16 -4.31
N GLY A 33 14.45 30.59 -3.15
CA GLY A 33 13.09 30.43 -2.65
C GLY A 33 12.95 29.32 -1.63
N SER A 34 11.72 28.88 -1.43
CA SER A 34 11.34 27.94 -0.36
C SER A 34 10.38 26.88 -0.88
N PHE A 35 10.53 25.67 -0.37
CA PHE A 35 9.60 24.58 -0.58
C PHE A 35 9.44 23.78 0.72
N GLU A 36 8.28 23.18 0.93
CA GLU A 36 8.10 22.19 2.00
C GLU A 36 8.93 20.94 1.66
N GLU A 37 9.62 20.36 2.64
CA GLU A 37 10.55 19.23 2.46
C GLU A 37 9.91 18.03 1.72
N SER A 38 8.61 17.79 1.92
CA SER A 38 7.84 16.77 1.20
C SER A 38 7.83 16.96 -0.32
N PHE A 39 7.97 18.21 -0.80
CA PHE A 39 8.05 18.59 -2.21
C PHE A 39 9.50 18.73 -2.73
N ARG A 40 10.49 18.16 -2.03
CA ARG A 40 11.90 18.14 -2.51
C ARG A 40 12.02 17.62 -3.94
N SER A 41 11.26 16.61 -4.34
CA SER A 41 11.26 16.09 -5.71
C SER A 41 10.84 17.13 -6.76
N VAL A 42 9.98 18.08 -6.39
CA VAL A 42 9.56 19.19 -7.27
C VAL A 42 10.69 20.22 -7.42
N PHE A 43 11.35 20.55 -6.31
CA PHE A 43 12.56 21.39 -6.34
C PHE A 43 13.65 20.76 -7.21
N GLU A 44 13.92 19.47 -7.02
CA GLU A 44 14.89 18.72 -7.82
C GLU A 44 14.52 18.70 -9.30
N ALA A 45 13.22 18.58 -9.62
CA ALA A 45 12.76 18.63 -11.01
C ALA A 45 13.05 19.98 -11.68
N LEU A 46 12.83 21.12 -10.99
CA LEU A 46 13.21 22.44 -11.53
C LEU A 46 14.73 22.60 -11.62
N ARG A 47 15.46 22.19 -10.59
CA ARG A 47 16.92 22.23 -10.55
C ARG A 47 17.52 21.42 -11.71
N ASN A 48 17.00 20.22 -11.96
CA ASN A 48 17.44 19.37 -13.06
C ASN A 48 17.09 19.97 -14.42
N ASN A 49 15.92 20.61 -14.57
CA ASN A 49 15.60 21.34 -15.81
C ASN A 49 16.66 22.41 -16.11
N LEU A 50 17.13 23.15 -15.10
CA LEU A 50 18.19 24.15 -15.24
C LEU A 50 19.56 23.49 -15.50
N ALA A 51 19.94 22.49 -14.71
CA ALA A 51 21.25 21.85 -14.76
C ALA A 51 21.48 21.06 -16.06
N ASP A 52 20.42 20.40 -16.56
CA ASP A 52 20.42 19.64 -17.82
C ASP A 52 20.35 20.57 -19.05
N GLY A 53 20.15 21.88 -18.85
CA GLY A 53 20.03 22.87 -19.92
C GLY A 53 18.70 22.85 -20.67
N TRP A 54 17.69 22.15 -20.15
CA TRP A 54 16.33 22.15 -20.73
C TRP A 54 15.58 23.45 -20.43
N GLU A 55 15.93 24.07 -19.30
CA GLU A 55 15.61 25.45 -19.01
C GLU A 55 16.82 26.33 -19.36
N ARG A 56 16.81 26.91 -20.58
CA ARG A 56 17.97 27.60 -21.16
C ARG A 56 18.28 28.96 -20.52
N GLY A 57 17.27 29.56 -19.91
CA GLY A 57 17.35 30.84 -19.21
C GLY A 57 17.16 30.67 -17.71
N GLY A 58 16.00 31.09 -17.22
CA GLY A 58 15.55 30.91 -15.86
C GLY A 58 14.06 30.57 -15.83
N GLY A 59 13.59 30.17 -14.66
CA GLY A 59 12.20 29.84 -14.44
C GLY A 59 11.80 29.99 -12.99
N SER A 60 10.49 30.14 -12.78
CA SER A 60 9.89 30.24 -11.45
C SER A 60 8.66 29.34 -11.38
N LEU A 61 8.51 28.64 -10.26
CA LEU A 61 7.41 27.73 -9.99
C LEU A 61 6.80 28.06 -8.63
N VAL A 62 5.47 28.22 -8.62
CA VAL A 62 4.67 28.31 -7.41
C VAL A 62 3.61 27.22 -7.42
N VAL A 63 3.48 26.52 -6.31
CA VAL A 63 2.47 25.47 -6.10
C VAL A 63 1.74 25.72 -4.78
N TYR A 64 0.41 25.78 -4.86
CA TYR A 64 -0.48 25.73 -3.70
C TYR A 64 -1.12 24.34 -3.62
N VAL A 65 -1.25 23.81 -2.40
CA VAL A 65 -2.01 22.59 -2.10
C VAL A 65 -2.86 22.84 -0.85
N GLY A 66 -4.18 22.67 -0.96
CA GLY A 66 -5.12 22.93 0.13
C GLY A 66 -5.05 24.37 0.64
N GLY A 67 -4.85 25.34 -0.25
CA GLY A 67 -4.72 26.76 0.08
C GLY A 67 -3.39 27.18 0.72
N ARG A 68 -2.44 26.26 0.93
CA ARG A 68 -1.09 26.58 1.44
C ARG A 68 -0.08 26.59 0.30
N LYS A 69 0.77 27.62 0.26
CA LYS A 69 1.88 27.71 -0.69
C LYS A 69 3.00 26.76 -0.27
N VAL A 70 3.06 25.59 -0.91
CA VAL A 70 3.99 24.50 -0.56
C VAL A 70 5.29 24.57 -1.35
N VAL A 71 5.30 25.24 -2.51
CA VAL A 71 6.50 25.48 -3.32
C VAL A 71 6.44 26.92 -3.83
N ASP A 72 7.56 27.64 -3.70
CA ASP A 72 7.78 28.99 -4.23
C ASP A 72 9.28 29.14 -4.51
N ILE A 73 9.69 28.69 -5.68
CA ILE A 73 11.10 28.55 -6.07
C ILE A 73 11.34 29.20 -7.42
N TRP A 74 12.54 29.72 -7.61
CA TRP A 74 12.99 30.31 -8.88
C TRP A 74 14.48 30.13 -9.06
N GLY A 75 14.96 30.18 -10.30
CA GLY A 75 16.38 29.99 -10.57
C GLY A 75 16.76 30.28 -12.02
N GLY A 76 18.06 30.19 -12.28
CA GLY A 76 18.65 30.53 -13.57
C GLY A 76 18.71 32.04 -13.83
N TRP A 77 18.68 32.43 -15.09
CA TRP A 77 18.92 33.80 -15.52
C TRP A 77 17.63 34.52 -15.89
N ALA A 78 17.35 35.67 -15.28
CA ALA A 78 16.35 36.61 -15.80
C ALA A 78 16.83 37.21 -17.13
N ASP A 79 18.13 37.45 -17.25
CA ASP A 79 18.78 37.82 -18.49
C ASP A 79 20.22 37.28 -18.50
N LYS A 80 20.46 36.33 -19.41
CA LYS A 80 21.75 35.65 -19.53
C LYS A 80 22.83 36.55 -20.14
N GLU A 81 22.45 37.47 -21.02
CA GLU A 81 23.40 38.39 -21.69
C GLU A 81 23.99 39.38 -20.68
N THR A 82 23.15 39.90 -19.78
CA THR A 82 23.56 40.83 -18.72
C THR A 82 23.96 40.14 -17.41
N ARG A 83 23.98 38.79 -17.39
CA ARG A 83 24.26 37.97 -16.20
C ARG A 83 23.39 38.34 -14.99
N ARG A 84 22.13 38.69 -15.24
CA ARG A 84 21.15 38.97 -14.18
C ARG A 84 20.42 37.68 -13.82
N PHE A 85 20.60 37.24 -12.57
CA PHE A 85 19.86 36.10 -12.03
C PHE A 85 18.36 36.39 -11.90
N TRP A 86 17.57 35.33 -12.01
CA TRP A 86 16.16 35.37 -11.66
C TRP A 86 15.98 35.64 -10.17
N LYS A 87 15.07 36.53 -9.81
CA LYS A 87 14.72 36.89 -8.43
C LYS A 87 13.22 36.65 -8.17
N ASN A 88 12.83 36.67 -6.90
CA ASN A 88 11.43 36.51 -6.47
C ASN A 88 10.46 37.51 -7.12
N ASP A 89 10.94 38.71 -7.46
CA ASP A 89 10.20 39.82 -8.05
C ASP A 89 10.46 39.98 -9.55
N THR A 90 11.13 39.03 -10.20
CA THR A 90 11.37 39.07 -11.65
C THR A 90 10.05 38.87 -12.40
N LEU A 91 9.64 39.90 -13.13
CA LEU A 91 8.48 39.87 -14.00
C LEU A 91 8.83 39.13 -15.30
N ASN A 92 7.91 38.35 -15.84
CA ASN A 92 8.06 37.72 -17.15
C ASN A 92 6.82 37.98 -17.99
N VAL A 93 6.98 38.11 -19.31
CA VAL A 93 5.85 38.09 -20.24
C VAL A 93 5.22 36.70 -20.20
N VAL A 94 3.99 36.58 -19.69
CA VAL A 94 3.34 35.29 -19.43
C VAL A 94 2.64 34.69 -20.66
N LEU A 95 2.74 35.39 -21.81
CA LEU A 95 2.14 34.99 -23.07
C LEU A 95 0.64 34.73 -22.89
N SER A 96 0.13 33.63 -23.45
CA SER A 96 -1.30 33.35 -23.44
C SER A 96 -1.88 32.98 -22.07
N CYS A 97 -1.05 32.79 -21.02
CA CYS A 97 -1.57 32.71 -19.64
C CYS A 97 -2.38 33.97 -19.28
N SER A 98 -2.07 35.11 -19.90
CA SER A 98 -2.79 36.37 -19.75
C SER A 98 -4.28 36.26 -20.11
N LYS A 99 -4.65 35.38 -21.07
CA LYS A 99 -6.05 35.18 -21.47
C LYS A 99 -6.91 34.73 -20.31
N ALA A 100 -6.36 33.92 -19.40
CA ALA A 100 -7.07 33.54 -18.19
C ALA A 100 -7.39 34.75 -17.30
N MET A 101 -6.49 35.73 -17.23
CA MET A 101 -6.72 36.96 -16.45
C MET A 101 -7.85 37.78 -17.07
N GLY A 102 -7.85 37.95 -18.39
CA GLY A 102 -8.95 38.59 -19.11
C GLY A 102 -10.28 37.84 -18.96
N ALA A 103 -10.25 36.50 -18.96
CA ALA A 103 -11.42 35.68 -18.73
C ALA A 103 -12.00 35.82 -17.32
N ILE A 104 -11.15 35.98 -16.30
CA ILE A 104 -11.59 36.26 -14.93
C ILE A 104 -12.26 37.64 -14.84
N VAL A 105 -11.74 38.65 -15.54
CA VAL A 105 -12.39 39.98 -15.61
C VAL A 105 -13.79 39.88 -16.22
N VAL A 106 -13.93 39.18 -17.36
CA VAL A 106 -15.25 38.94 -17.97
C VAL A 106 -16.16 38.17 -17.02
N ALA A 107 -15.64 37.15 -16.34
CA ALA A 107 -16.41 36.39 -15.36
C ALA A 107 -16.90 37.26 -14.19
N GLN A 108 -16.10 38.24 -13.73
CA GLN A 108 -16.53 39.18 -12.68
C GLN A 108 -17.67 40.09 -13.17
N LEU A 109 -17.61 40.57 -14.41
CA LEU A 109 -18.71 41.35 -15.00
C LEU A 109 -19.99 40.51 -15.16
N VAL A 110 -19.85 39.24 -15.51
CA VAL A 110 -20.97 38.29 -15.57
C VAL A 110 -21.56 38.01 -14.19
N ASP A 111 -20.72 37.76 -13.19
CA ASP A 111 -21.14 37.47 -11.82
C ASP A 111 -21.84 38.67 -11.16
N ARG A 112 -21.40 39.89 -11.49
CA ARG A 112 -22.04 41.16 -11.07
C ARG A 112 -23.29 41.52 -11.88
N GLY A 113 -23.63 40.75 -12.91
CA GLY A 113 -24.84 40.97 -13.73
C GLY A 113 -24.74 42.09 -14.76
N HIS A 114 -23.53 42.60 -15.05
CA HIS A 114 -23.31 43.61 -16.10
C HIS A 114 -23.22 42.99 -17.50
N LEU A 115 -22.98 41.69 -17.57
CA LEU A 115 -22.82 40.93 -18.80
C LEU A 115 -23.45 39.53 -18.62
N ALA A 116 -23.88 38.90 -19.70
CA ALA A 116 -24.17 37.46 -19.69
C ALA A 116 -23.40 36.77 -20.81
N TYR A 117 -22.96 35.53 -20.58
CA TYR A 117 -22.26 34.76 -21.61
C TYR A 117 -23.14 34.50 -22.86
N ASP A 118 -24.45 34.38 -22.68
CA ASP A 118 -25.39 34.15 -23.78
C ASP A 118 -25.92 35.45 -24.40
N ASP A 119 -25.46 36.62 -23.92
CA ASP A 119 -25.73 37.88 -24.60
C ASP A 119 -25.12 37.86 -26.00
N LEU A 120 -25.88 38.37 -26.97
CA LEU A 120 -25.30 38.74 -28.26
C LEU A 120 -24.28 39.87 -28.04
N VAL A 121 -23.12 39.78 -28.69
CA VAL A 121 -22.11 40.83 -28.65
C VAL A 121 -22.70 42.16 -29.13
N THR A 122 -23.60 42.12 -30.12
CA THR A 122 -24.32 43.29 -30.67
C THR A 122 -25.22 44.01 -29.66
N LYS A 123 -25.61 43.35 -28.57
CA LYS A 123 -26.33 44.00 -27.47
C LYS A 123 -25.48 45.10 -26.81
N HIS A 124 -24.17 44.87 -26.74
CA HIS A 124 -23.21 45.75 -26.07
C HIS A 124 -22.38 46.53 -27.08
N TRP A 125 -22.14 45.96 -28.25
CA TRP A 125 -21.33 46.50 -29.33
C TRP A 125 -22.07 46.36 -30.68
N PRO A 126 -23.03 47.24 -30.98
CA PRO A 126 -23.90 47.12 -32.15
C PRO A 126 -23.15 46.98 -33.49
N GLU A 127 -22.08 47.75 -33.66
CA GLU A 127 -21.25 47.78 -34.87
C GLU A 127 -20.58 46.44 -35.13
N PHE A 128 -20.36 45.61 -34.10
CA PHE A 128 -19.79 44.28 -34.25
C PHE A 128 -20.63 43.39 -35.17
N GLY A 129 -21.94 43.65 -35.30
CA GLY A 129 -22.85 42.83 -36.11
C GLY A 129 -22.55 42.83 -37.61
N GLN A 130 -21.70 43.75 -38.09
CA GLN A 130 -21.28 43.83 -39.48
C GLN A 130 -20.67 42.51 -39.99
N ASN A 131 -20.81 42.28 -41.30
CA ASN A 131 -20.21 41.14 -42.01
C ASN A 131 -20.57 39.75 -41.43
N GLY A 132 -21.83 39.59 -40.98
CA GLY A 132 -22.39 38.28 -40.58
C GLY A 132 -22.18 37.91 -39.11
N LYS A 133 -21.80 38.86 -38.26
CA LYS A 133 -21.48 38.64 -36.84
C LYS A 133 -22.63 38.96 -35.88
N GLN A 134 -23.83 39.27 -36.38
CA GLN A 134 -24.98 39.69 -35.57
C GLN A 134 -25.43 38.69 -34.51
N ASN A 135 -25.17 37.40 -34.72
CA ASN A 135 -25.56 36.30 -33.83
C ASN A 135 -24.44 35.83 -32.90
N VAL A 136 -23.26 36.46 -32.93
CA VAL A 136 -22.15 36.06 -32.07
C VAL A 136 -22.49 36.36 -30.62
N THR A 137 -22.42 35.35 -29.76
CA THR A 137 -22.57 35.51 -28.31
C THR A 137 -21.24 35.83 -27.65
N VAL A 138 -21.28 36.41 -26.44
CA VAL A 138 -20.09 36.63 -25.60
C VAL A 138 -19.34 35.31 -25.35
N ARG A 139 -20.09 34.22 -25.13
CA ARG A 139 -19.56 32.85 -25.02
C ARG A 139 -18.78 32.43 -26.25
N TRP A 140 -19.30 32.69 -27.44
CA TRP A 140 -18.58 32.37 -28.68
C TRP A 140 -17.35 33.24 -28.86
N LEU A 141 -17.42 34.52 -28.52
CA LEU A 141 -16.27 35.43 -28.58
C LEU A 141 -15.13 34.96 -27.67
N ILE A 142 -15.41 34.72 -26.39
CA ILE A 142 -14.39 34.31 -25.43
C ILE A 142 -13.94 32.85 -25.61
N GLY A 143 -14.80 32.01 -26.16
CA GLY A 143 -14.54 30.60 -26.47
C GLY A 143 -13.88 30.35 -27.83
N HIS A 144 -13.40 31.40 -28.53
CA HIS A 144 -12.72 31.30 -29.83
C HIS A 144 -13.59 30.81 -31.02
N LYS A 145 -14.90 31.08 -30.97
CA LYS A 145 -15.88 30.72 -32.02
C LYS A 145 -16.42 31.91 -32.81
N ALA A 146 -15.92 33.12 -32.58
CA ALA A 146 -16.32 34.32 -33.34
C ALA A 146 -15.77 34.37 -34.77
N GLY A 147 -14.79 33.51 -35.10
CA GLY A 147 -14.16 33.47 -36.42
C GLY A 147 -13.23 34.64 -36.72
N LEU A 148 -12.68 35.33 -35.71
CA LEU A 148 -11.79 36.49 -35.87
C LEU A 148 -10.36 36.15 -35.43
N ALA A 149 -9.85 34.99 -35.83
CA ALA A 149 -8.54 34.53 -35.40
C ALA A 149 -7.39 35.30 -36.08
N TYR A 150 -7.57 35.63 -37.37
CA TYR A 150 -6.68 36.47 -38.16
C TYR A 150 -7.49 37.49 -38.97
N THR A 151 -6.82 38.52 -39.48
CA THR A 151 -7.45 39.64 -40.19
C THR A 151 -7.03 39.66 -41.65
N ASP A 152 -7.90 40.19 -42.52
CA ASP A 152 -7.61 40.26 -43.97
C ASP A 152 -6.54 41.32 -44.27
N HIS A 153 -6.47 42.35 -43.42
CA HIS A 153 -5.45 43.39 -43.45
C HIS A 153 -4.60 43.36 -42.16
N PRO A 154 -3.31 43.72 -42.23
CA PRO A 154 -2.48 43.80 -41.04
C PRO A 154 -2.97 44.88 -40.06
N ILE A 155 -2.98 44.56 -38.77
CA ILE A 155 -3.16 45.51 -37.68
C ILE A 155 -1.83 46.25 -37.48
N SER A 156 -1.80 47.56 -37.73
CA SER A 156 -0.62 48.39 -37.46
C SER A 156 -0.44 48.61 -35.95
N LYS A 157 0.73 49.12 -35.53
CA LYS A 157 0.98 49.39 -34.10
C LYS A 157 0.10 50.53 -33.60
N GLU A 158 -0.06 51.57 -34.41
CA GLU A 158 -0.89 52.74 -34.14
C GLU A 158 -2.36 52.34 -33.98
N LEU A 159 -2.86 51.47 -34.87
CA LEU A 159 -4.21 50.94 -34.78
C LEU A 159 -4.42 50.11 -33.52
N ALA A 160 -3.40 49.35 -33.09
CA ALA A 160 -3.47 48.52 -31.88
C ALA A 160 -3.41 49.31 -30.56
N GLU A 161 -2.86 50.53 -30.57
CA GLU A 161 -2.72 51.41 -29.41
C GLU A 161 -3.97 52.27 -29.16
N ASP A 162 -4.82 52.45 -30.18
CA ASP A 162 -6.05 53.23 -30.11
C ASP A 162 -7.28 52.30 -29.97
N PRO A 163 -7.97 52.29 -28.82
CA PRO A 163 -9.10 51.39 -28.56
C PRO A 163 -10.28 51.57 -29.52
N GLU A 164 -10.56 52.79 -29.97
CA GLU A 164 -11.65 53.10 -30.88
C GLU A 164 -11.34 52.60 -32.30
N LEU A 165 -10.11 52.81 -32.77
CA LEU A 165 -9.68 52.37 -34.11
C LEU A 165 -9.60 50.85 -34.22
N ILE A 166 -9.05 50.14 -33.22
CA ILE A 166 -9.01 48.67 -33.23
C ILE A 166 -10.40 48.07 -33.16
N ASP A 167 -11.32 48.67 -32.38
CA ASP A 167 -12.70 48.25 -32.33
C ASP A 167 -13.34 48.38 -33.72
N GLU A 168 -13.30 49.57 -34.34
CA GLU A 168 -13.87 49.78 -35.66
C GLU A 168 -13.31 48.79 -36.70
N PHE A 169 -12.01 48.54 -36.65
CA PHE A 169 -11.33 47.58 -37.51
C PHE A 169 -11.85 46.15 -37.32
N LEU A 170 -11.93 45.67 -36.07
CA LEU A 170 -12.41 44.32 -35.77
C LEU A 170 -13.93 44.15 -36.01
N ALA A 171 -14.72 45.20 -35.82
CA ALA A 171 -16.14 45.22 -36.17
C ALA A 171 -16.33 45.03 -37.69
N LYS A 172 -15.48 45.64 -38.52
CA LYS A 172 -15.50 45.49 -39.98
C LYS A 172 -14.87 44.17 -40.47
N GLN A 173 -14.02 43.51 -39.69
CA GLN A 173 -13.41 42.24 -40.11
C GLN A 173 -14.49 41.17 -40.40
N LYS A 174 -14.43 40.56 -41.58
CA LYS A 174 -15.25 39.41 -41.92
C LYS A 174 -14.75 38.17 -41.16
N PRO A 175 -15.63 37.36 -40.55
CA PRO A 175 -15.21 36.10 -39.95
C PRO A 175 -14.48 35.20 -40.96
N ASN A 176 -13.36 34.62 -40.54
CA ASN A 176 -12.56 33.65 -41.28
C ASN A 176 -13.39 32.40 -41.63
N TRP A 177 -14.40 32.08 -40.82
CA TRP A 177 -15.42 31.03 -41.00
C TRP A 177 -16.73 31.47 -40.34
N PRO A 178 -17.89 30.85 -40.66
CA PRO A 178 -19.16 31.18 -40.02
C PRO A 178 -19.08 31.06 -38.49
N PRO A 179 -19.45 32.09 -37.71
CA PRO A 179 -19.33 32.04 -36.26
C PRO A 179 -20.15 30.91 -35.64
N GLY A 180 -19.60 30.25 -34.62
CA GLY A 180 -20.23 29.12 -33.93
C GLY A 180 -19.94 27.75 -34.53
N GLU A 181 -19.57 27.66 -35.81
CA GLU A 181 -19.28 26.37 -36.48
C GLU A 181 -17.92 25.80 -36.08
N GLU A 182 -16.87 26.61 -36.13
CA GLU A 182 -15.49 26.17 -35.84
C GLU A 182 -14.88 26.87 -34.62
N ILE A 183 -13.96 26.16 -33.95
CA ILE A 183 -13.08 26.72 -32.92
C ILE A 183 -11.74 27.02 -33.58
N GLY A 184 -11.28 28.26 -33.52
CA GLY A 184 -9.96 28.62 -34.03
C GLY A 184 -9.28 29.67 -33.16
N TYR A 185 -8.05 29.39 -32.77
CA TYR A 185 -7.37 30.16 -31.74
C TYR A 185 -7.15 31.64 -32.12
N HIS A 186 -7.82 32.54 -31.40
CA HIS A 186 -7.63 33.99 -31.50
C HIS A 186 -6.38 34.37 -30.70
N ALA A 187 -5.21 34.14 -31.29
CA ALA A 187 -3.95 34.23 -30.55
C ALA A 187 -3.71 35.64 -29.99
N VAL A 188 -3.94 36.68 -30.81
CA VAL A 188 -3.73 38.09 -30.41
C VAL A 188 -5.07 38.83 -30.33
N THR A 189 -5.95 38.66 -31.32
CA THR A 189 -7.25 39.36 -31.41
C THR A 189 -8.15 39.13 -30.19
N PHE A 190 -7.99 38.02 -29.45
CA PHE A 190 -8.69 37.77 -28.20
C PHE A 190 -8.60 38.94 -27.22
N GLY A 191 -7.41 39.55 -27.06
CA GLY A 191 -7.27 40.58 -26.04
C GLY A 191 -8.02 41.86 -26.37
N TRP A 192 -8.01 42.30 -27.63
CA TRP A 192 -8.79 43.46 -28.05
C TRP A 192 -10.29 43.18 -28.04
N LEU A 193 -10.72 41.98 -28.45
CA LEU A 193 -12.13 41.59 -28.39
C LEU A 193 -12.65 41.54 -26.93
N VAL A 194 -11.84 41.04 -26.00
CA VAL A 194 -12.16 41.03 -24.57
C VAL A 194 -12.18 42.46 -24.03
N ASP A 195 -11.17 43.27 -24.33
CA ASP A 195 -11.11 44.68 -23.91
C ASP A 195 -12.32 45.48 -24.40
N ALA A 196 -12.70 45.33 -25.66
CA ALA A 196 -13.86 45.98 -26.28
C ALA A 196 -15.16 45.67 -25.53
N ILE A 197 -15.37 44.41 -25.14
CA ILE A 197 -16.52 43.98 -24.34
C ILE A 197 -16.43 44.56 -22.92
N VAL A 198 -15.26 44.52 -22.29
CA VAL A 198 -15.07 45.03 -20.92
C VAL A 198 -15.36 46.54 -20.86
N ARG A 199 -14.81 47.36 -21.76
CA ARG A 199 -15.08 48.81 -21.81
C ARG A 199 -16.56 49.16 -21.98
N ARG A 200 -17.31 48.32 -22.70
CA ARG A 200 -18.74 48.56 -22.98
C ARG A 200 -19.66 48.11 -21.85
N THR A 201 -19.21 47.18 -21.01
CA THR A 201 -20.04 46.53 -19.99
C THR A 201 -19.65 46.90 -18.58
N ASP A 202 -18.40 47.32 -18.33
CA ASP A 202 -17.99 47.92 -17.07
C ASP A 202 -18.68 49.29 -16.88
N PRO A 203 -19.37 49.54 -15.75
CA PRO A 203 -20.03 50.82 -15.50
C PRO A 203 -19.09 52.05 -15.55
N LYS A 204 -17.80 51.86 -15.23
CA LYS A 204 -16.79 52.93 -15.31
C LYS A 204 -16.11 53.02 -16.69
N ARG A 205 -16.48 52.14 -17.63
CA ARG A 205 -15.91 52.05 -18.99
C ARG A 205 -14.38 51.97 -19.02
N ARG A 206 -13.79 51.31 -18.02
CA ARG A 206 -12.34 51.12 -17.93
C ARG A 206 -11.89 50.10 -18.98
N THR A 207 -10.64 50.22 -19.42
CA THR A 207 -9.95 49.18 -20.19
C THR A 207 -9.80 47.90 -19.35
N VAL A 208 -9.55 46.76 -20.00
CA VAL A 208 -9.36 45.48 -19.29
C VAL A 208 -8.16 45.53 -18.34
N GLY A 209 -7.09 46.22 -18.69
CA GLY A 209 -5.91 46.36 -17.83
C GLY A 209 -6.18 47.25 -16.62
N THR A 210 -6.87 48.38 -16.82
CA THR A 210 -7.27 49.26 -15.72
C THR A 210 -8.30 48.59 -14.80
N TYR A 211 -9.28 47.85 -15.34
CA TYR A 211 -10.21 47.07 -14.53
C TYR A 211 -9.48 46.02 -13.70
N PHE A 212 -8.60 45.22 -14.33
CA PHE A 212 -7.82 44.21 -13.63
C PHE A 212 -6.96 44.83 -12.53
N ARG A 213 -6.30 45.95 -12.82
CA ARG A 213 -5.47 46.67 -11.85
C ARG A 213 -6.27 47.07 -10.60
N GLU A 214 -7.39 47.76 -10.77
CA GLU A 214 -8.18 48.29 -9.65
C GLU A 214 -8.95 47.19 -8.89
N GLU A 215 -9.57 46.25 -9.61
CA GLU A 215 -10.51 45.29 -9.01
C GLU A 215 -9.83 44.02 -8.49
N ILE A 216 -8.62 43.72 -8.99
CA ILE A 216 -7.89 42.49 -8.66
C ILE A 216 -6.49 42.81 -8.14
N ALA A 217 -5.67 43.54 -8.91
CA ALA A 217 -4.26 43.72 -8.61
C ALA A 217 -4.02 44.53 -7.32
N GLU A 218 -4.48 45.79 -7.28
CA GLU A 218 -4.34 46.69 -6.14
C GLU A 218 -5.14 46.21 -4.93
N LYS A 219 -6.39 45.76 -5.18
CA LYS A 219 -7.30 45.29 -4.13
C LYS A 219 -6.74 44.11 -3.32
N TYR A 220 -6.02 43.20 -3.97
CA TYR A 220 -5.49 41.99 -3.33
C TYR A 220 -3.96 41.93 -3.27
N GLY A 221 -3.27 43.00 -3.66
CA GLY A 221 -1.80 43.06 -3.67
C GLY A 221 -1.16 42.07 -4.65
N VAL A 222 -1.78 41.82 -5.80
CA VAL A 222 -1.24 40.96 -6.86
C VAL A 222 -0.33 41.76 -7.77
N ASP A 223 0.92 41.34 -7.90
CA ASP A 223 1.92 41.96 -8.77
C ASP A 223 1.86 41.38 -10.20
N PHE A 224 0.75 41.67 -10.89
CA PHE A 224 0.50 41.28 -12.28
C PHE A 224 -0.04 42.50 -13.05
N HIS A 225 0.50 42.73 -14.24
CA HIS A 225 0.27 43.92 -15.05
C HIS A 225 -0.27 43.51 -16.42
N ILE A 226 -1.29 44.23 -16.89
CA ILE A 226 -1.74 44.23 -18.28
C ILE A 226 -1.49 45.68 -18.74
N GLY A 227 -0.46 45.87 -19.55
CA GLY A 227 0.19 47.18 -19.74
C GLY A 227 1.16 47.48 -18.59
N LEU A 228 2.46 47.26 -18.83
CA LEU A 228 3.49 47.46 -17.81
C LEU A 228 3.85 48.96 -17.66
N PRO A 229 3.84 49.52 -16.45
CA PRO A 229 4.35 50.87 -16.23
C PRO A 229 5.88 50.94 -16.43
N PRO A 230 6.43 52.01 -17.02
CA PRO A 230 7.86 52.12 -17.34
C PRO A 230 8.82 51.91 -16.16
N CYS A 231 8.40 52.26 -14.94
CA CYS A 231 9.21 52.10 -13.73
C CYS A 231 9.51 50.63 -13.37
N GLU A 232 8.67 49.69 -13.82
CA GLU A 232 8.79 48.26 -13.53
C GLU A 232 9.66 47.52 -14.56
N GLN A 233 10.02 48.19 -15.68
CA GLN A 233 10.76 47.60 -16.80
C GLN A 233 12.07 46.93 -16.36
N ARG A 234 12.75 47.48 -15.36
CA ARG A 234 14.02 46.95 -14.82
C ARG A 234 13.91 45.53 -14.25
N ARG A 235 12.71 45.07 -13.92
CA ARG A 235 12.45 43.74 -13.34
C ARG A 235 12.20 42.68 -14.39
N VAL A 236 11.84 43.07 -15.61
CA VAL A 236 11.36 42.16 -16.66
C VAL A 236 12.47 41.24 -17.15
N ALA A 237 12.24 39.93 -17.15
CA ALA A 237 13.13 38.93 -17.72
C ALA A 237 13.17 39.02 -19.26
N ARG A 238 14.33 38.73 -19.84
CA ARG A 238 14.54 38.68 -21.28
C ARG A 238 14.07 37.34 -21.83
N ILE A 239 13.03 37.36 -22.66
CA ILE A 239 12.55 36.19 -23.40
C ILE A 239 13.58 35.78 -24.46
N THR A 240 13.84 34.48 -24.57
CA THR A 240 14.72 33.89 -25.60
C THR A 240 14.00 32.77 -26.34
N THR A 241 14.19 32.68 -27.65
CA THR A 241 13.56 31.66 -28.50
C THR A 241 14.44 30.41 -28.62
N PRO A 242 13.88 29.22 -28.88
CA PRO A 242 14.67 28.00 -29.09
C PRO A 242 15.51 28.13 -30.37
N THR A 243 16.74 27.60 -30.33
CA THR A 243 17.57 27.46 -31.54
C THR A 243 17.10 26.26 -32.37
N PHE A 244 17.58 26.14 -33.61
CA PHE A 244 17.32 24.97 -34.44
C PHE A 244 17.75 23.65 -33.75
N LEU A 245 18.88 23.66 -33.05
CA LEU A 245 19.35 22.49 -32.30
C LEU A 245 18.42 22.14 -31.13
N ASP A 246 17.91 23.14 -30.41
CA ASP A 246 16.94 22.92 -29.33
C ASP A 246 15.63 22.31 -29.89
N ALA A 247 15.19 22.76 -31.07
CA ALA A 247 14.02 22.22 -31.74
C ALA A 247 14.20 20.75 -32.17
N LEU A 248 15.38 20.42 -32.70
CA LEU A 248 15.72 19.07 -33.10
C LEU A 248 15.82 18.15 -31.87
N GLU A 249 16.36 18.64 -30.75
CA GLU A 249 16.43 17.91 -29.48
C GLU A 249 15.03 17.59 -28.93
N GLU A 250 14.11 18.56 -28.92
CA GLU A 250 12.72 18.34 -28.50
C GLU A 250 12.01 17.31 -29.40
N PHE A 251 12.25 17.36 -30.72
CA PHE A 251 11.70 16.40 -31.68
C PHE A 251 12.24 14.98 -31.49
N ILE A 252 13.55 14.82 -31.29
CA ILE A 252 14.17 13.50 -31.06
C ILE A 252 13.63 12.87 -29.78
N HIS A 253 13.38 13.68 -28.75
CA HIS A 253 12.92 13.18 -27.46
C HIS A 253 11.46 12.71 -27.47
N ASP A 254 10.55 13.50 -28.05
CA ASP A 254 9.15 13.11 -28.23
C ASP A 254 8.59 13.62 -29.56
N PRO A 255 8.71 12.81 -30.64
CA PRO A 255 8.24 13.19 -31.96
C PRO A 255 6.72 13.40 -32.03
N LYS A 256 5.95 12.81 -31.10
CA LYS A 256 4.47 12.86 -31.10
C LYS A 256 3.95 14.18 -30.56
N ASP A 257 4.71 14.85 -29.71
CA ASP A 257 4.35 16.14 -29.12
C ASP A 257 4.58 17.33 -30.09
N HIS A 258 5.25 17.10 -31.23
CA HIS A 258 5.68 18.16 -32.14
C HIS A 258 5.27 17.88 -33.59
N ASN A 259 4.20 18.55 -34.06
CA ASN A 259 3.77 18.47 -35.47
C ASN A 259 4.62 19.37 -36.38
N ILE A 260 5.91 19.07 -36.50
CA ILE A 260 6.88 19.86 -37.29
C ILE A 260 6.49 19.87 -38.77
N LEU A 261 6.01 18.75 -39.31
CA LEU A 261 5.55 18.67 -40.70
C LEU A 261 4.31 19.55 -40.95
N GLY A 262 3.37 19.58 -40.01
CA GLY A 262 2.21 20.47 -40.07
C GLY A 262 2.60 21.95 -40.00
N TYR A 263 3.54 22.31 -39.13
CA TYR A 263 4.06 23.68 -39.02
C TYR A 263 4.81 24.11 -40.30
N LEU A 264 5.67 23.24 -40.85
CA LEU A 264 6.36 23.51 -42.11
C LEU A 264 5.37 23.64 -43.26
N LYS A 265 4.38 22.74 -43.36
CA LYS A 265 3.30 22.82 -44.35
C LYS A 265 2.56 24.15 -44.25
N ASP A 266 2.14 24.56 -43.04
CA ASP A 266 1.48 25.85 -42.81
C ASP A 266 2.33 27.04 -43.29
N ARG A 267 3.62 27.07 -42.94
CA ARG A 267 4.57 28.09 -43.40
C ARG A 267 4.70 28.14 -44.92
N PHE A 268 4.84 26.98 -45.59
CA PHE A 268 4.99 26.92 -47.04
C PHE A 268 3.70 27.18 -47.81
N SER A 269 2.54 26.80 -47.26
CA SER A 269 1.24 26.96 -47.90
C SER A 269 0.51 28.24 -47.52
N ASN A 270 1.15 29.15 -46.76
CA ASN A 270 0.51 30.33 -46.18
C ASN A 270 -0.80 29.99 -45.43
N GLY A 271 -0.71 28.97 -44.57
CA GLY A 271 -1.83 28.45 -43.79
C GLY A 271 -2.28 29.40 -42.67
N SER A 272 -3.29 28.95 -41.92
CA SER A 272 -4.00 29.79 -40.95
C SER A 272 -3.10 30.33 -39.83
N LEU A 273 -2.13 29.56 -39.33
CA LEU A 273 -1.23 30.02 -38.28
C LEU A 273 -0.29 31.12 -38.80
N THR A 274 0.20 30.98 -40.03
CA THR A 274 0.98 32.02 -40.71
C THR A 274 0.17 33.32 -40.88
N LYS A 275 -1.12 33.23 -41.25
CA LYS A 275 -2.00 34.41 -41.34
C LYS A 275 -2.23 35.10 -39.99
N VAL A 276 -2.35 34.33 -38.90
CA VAL A 276 -2.42 34.90 -37.54
C VAL A 276 -1.17 35.72 -37.23
N LEU A 277 0.02 35.22 -37.57
CA LEU A 277 1.28 35.96 -37.37
C LEU A 277 1.36 37.21 -38.27
N GLN A 278 0.88 37.11 -39.51
CA GLN A 278 0.83 38.23 -40.46
C GLN A 278 -0.17 39.32 -40.05
N SER A 279 -1.18 38.99 -39.23
CA SER A 279 -2.17 39.96 -38.75
C SER A 279 -1.53 41.03 -37.86
N THR A 280 -0.41 40.73 -37.20
CA THR A 280 0.30 41.68 -36.32
C THR A 280 1.81 41.62 -36.60
N PRO A 281 2.27 42.18 -37.74
CA PRO A 281 3.65 42.01 -38.20
C PRO A 281 4.70 42.65 -37.28
N TRP A 282 4.29 43.61 -36.44
CA TRP A 282 5.12 44.26 -35.42
C TRP A 282 5.22 43.46 -34.11
N LEU A 283 4.35 42.46 -33.89
CA LEU A 283 4.36 41.58 -32.71
C LEU A 283 4.89 40.20 -33.08
N LYS A 284 6.22 40.09 -33.16
CA LYS A 284 6.93 38.87 -33.53
C LYS A 284 7.33 38.06 -32.31
N PHE A 285 6.96 36.77 -32.33
CA PHE A 285 7.20 35.77 -31.27
C PHE A 285 8.40 34.85 -31.58
N VAL A 286 8.68 34.63 -32.87
CA VAL A 286 9.68 33.67 -33.39
C VAL A 286 10.63 34.44 -34.34
N GLU A 287 11.89 34.04 -34.42
CA GLU A 287 12.99 34.69 -35.19
C GLU A 287 13.48 36.02 -34.61
N THR A 288 12.60 36.97 -34.37
CA THR A 288 12.88 38.24 -33.65
C THR A 288 11.84 38.43 -32.57
N THR A 289 12.23 38.39 -31.29
CA THR A 289 11.27 38.48 -30.18
C THR A 289 11.04 39.94 -29.77
N THR A 290 9.99 40.53 -30.36
CA THR A 290 9.54 41.90 -30.00
C THR A 290 8.93 41.97 -28.60
N LEU A 291 8.69 40.82 -27.97
CA LEU A 291 8.21 40.70 -26.58
C LEU A 291 9.18 41.29 -25.56
N ASN A 292 10.43 41.54 -25.93
CA ASN A 292 11.42 42.21 -25.08
C ASN A 292 11.43 43.75 -25.23
N ASN A 293 10.61 44.32 -26.13
CA ASN A 293 10.53 45.76 -26.32
C ASN A 293 9.63 46.40 -25.24
N PRO A 294 10.15 47.34 -24.42
CA PRO A 294 9.37 48.04 -23.38
C PRO A 294 8.09 48.70 -23.90
N GLU A 295 8.13 49.31 -25.09
CA GLU A 295 6.94 49.96 -25.67
C GLU A 295 5.83 48.95 -25.98
N ILE A 296 6.21 47.75 -26.40
CA ILE A 296 5.24 46.66 -26.63
C ILE A 296 4.69 46.16 -25.29
N GLN A 297 5.53 46.03 -24.27
CA GLN A 297 5.10 45.57 -22.93
C GLN A 297 4.19 46.57 -22.22
N ALA A 298 4.22 47.85 -22.58
CA ALA A 298 3.32 48.88 -22.08
C ALA A 298 1.89 48.78 -22.65
N LEU A 299 1.70 48.07 -23.78
CA LEU A 299 0.39 47.92 -24.41
C LEU A 299 -0.54 47.04 -23.57
N GLU A 300 -1.79 47.50 -23.36
CA GLU A 300 -2.82 46.70 -22.69
C GLU A 300 -3.36 45.60 -23.60
N GLN A 301 -2.65 44.47 -23.66
CA GLN A 301 -2.97 43.35 -24.54
C GLN A 301 -3.02 42.03 -23.78
N VAL A 302 -4.20 41.72 -23.22
CA VAL A 302 -4.44 40.52 -22.38
C VAL A 302 -4.41 39.19 -23.16
N GLY A 303 -4.31 39.22 -24.49
CA GLY A 303 -4.11 38.04 -25.31
C GLY A 303 -2.73 37.40 -25.11
N VAL A 304 -1.68 38.20 -24.99
CA VAL A 304 -0.28 37.71 -24.98
C VAL A 304 0.71 38.55 -24.16
N LEU A 305 0.33 39.75 -23.69
CA LEU A 305 1.25 40.72 -23.05
C LEU A 305 0.88 41.02 -21.60
N GLY A 306 0.42 40.03 -20.84
CA GLY A 306 0.42 40.12 -19.38
C GLY A 306 1.83 39.91 -18.84
N LEU A 307 2.21 40.69 -17.83
CA LEU A 307 3.51 40.60 -17.17
C LEU A 307 3.30 40.36 -15.68
N GLY A 308 3.94 39.31 -15.16
CA GLY A 308 3.81 38.98 -13.75
C GLY A 308 4.86 37.99 -13.30
N THR A 309 4.80 37.68 -12.01
CA THR A 309 5.56 36.58 -11.39
C THR A 309 4.72 35.30 -11.34
N ALA A 310 5.33 34.12 -11.19
CA ALA A 310 4.57 32.89 -10.98
C ALA A 310 3.70 32.99 -9.72
N ARG A 311 4.20 33.72 -8.71
CA ARG A 311 3.47 34.03 -7.48
C ARG A 311 2.21 34.83 -7.75
N SER A 312 2.29 35.88 -8.56
CA SER A 312 1.13 36.72 -8.91
C SER A 312 0.05 35.92 -9.66
N MET A 313 0.44 35.07 -10.62
CA MET A 313 -0.52 34.22 -11.33
C MET A 313 -1.19 33.20 -10.39
N ALA A 314 -0.39 32.54 -9.54
CA ALA A 314 -0.91 31.60 -8.55
C ALA A 314 -1.86 32.29 -7.55
N GLN A 315 -1.52 33.51 -7.13
CA GLN A 315 -2.37 34.30 -6.22
C GLN A 315 -3.74 34.59 -6.84
N VAL A 316 -3.81 35.04 -8.11
CA VAL A 316 -5.10 35.29 -8.78
C VAL A 316 -5.96 34.03 -8.81
N PHE A 317 -5.36 32.88 -9.14
CA PHE A 317 -6.09 31.61 -9.19
C PHE A 317 -6.48 31.08 -7.81
N GLU A 318 -5.69 31.34 -6.76
CA GLU A 318 -6.08 31.02 -5.39
C GLU A 318 -7.22 31.93 -4.89
N LEU A 319 -7.22 33.23 -5.26
CA LEU A 319 -8.35 34.12 -4.98
C LEU A 319 -9.62 33.66 -5.72
N LEU A 320 -9.48 33.13 -6.93
CA LEU A 320 -10.57 32.52 -7.68
C LEU A 320 -11.08 31.24 -6.99
N ARG A 321 -10.18 30.31 -6.65
CA ARG A 321 -10.51 29.02 -6.00
C ARG A 321 -11.16 29.20 -4.63
N THR A 322 -10.74 30.21 -3.88
CA THR A 322 -11.29 30.53 -2.55
C THR A 322 -12.55 31.41 -2.58
N GLY A 323 -13.12 31.68 -3.76
CA GLY A 323 -14.37 32.43 -3.90
C GLY A 323 -14.24 33.93 -3.63
N LYS A 324 -13.03 34.49 -3.60
CA LYS A 324 -12.80 35.94 -3.38
C LYS A 324 -12.99 36.77 -4.65
N LEU A 325 -12.84 36.17 -5.83
CA LEU A 325 -13.03 36.88 -7.10
C LEU A 325 -14.43 36.72 -7.68
N LEU A 326 -15.09 35.58 -7.46
CA LEU A 326 -16.41 35.25 -7.98
C LEU A 326 -17.25 34.57 -6.91
N SER A 327 -18.57 34.75 -6.96
CA SER A 327 -19.52 33.91 -6.24
C SER A 327 -19.42 32.45 -6.71
N ASP A 328 -19.95 31.51 -5.91
CA ASP A 328 -20.01 30.09 -6.29
C ASP A 328 -20.73 29.87 -7.63
N LYS A 329 -21.77 30.67 -7.90
CA LYS A 329 -22.50 30.65 -9.18
C LYS A 329 -21.60 31.15 -10.32
N GLY A 330 -20.88 32.25 -10.11
CA GLY A 330 -19.93 32.81 -11.07
C GLY A 330 -18.81 31.82 -11.41
N LEU A 331 -18.22 31.19 -10.39
CA LEU A 331 -17.19 30.17 -10.56
C LEU A 331 -17.73 28.95 -11.32
N LYS A 332 -18.91 28.45 -10.96
CA LYS A 332 -19.56 27.34 -11.67
C LYS A 332 -19.82 27.68 -13.14
N ASN A 333 -20.24 28.91 -13.43
CA ASN A 333 -20.44 29.37 -14.80
C ASN A 333 -19.13 29.43 -15.59
N LEU A 334 -18.05 29.96 -15.00
CA LEU A 334 -16.71 30.00 -15.61
C LEU A 334 -16.18 28.59 -15.91
N LEU A 335 -16.43 27.63 -15.02
CA LEU A 335 -15.97 26.24 -15.14
C LEU A 335 -16.90 25.32 -15.95
N SER A 336 -17.93 25.88 -16.59
CA SER A 336 -18.91 25.13 -17.39
C SER A 336 -18.65 25.24 -18.90
N ASN A 337 -19.36 24.42 -19.68
CA ASN A 337 -19.42 24.52 -21.15
C ASN A 337 -18.06 24.39 -21.86
N PHE A 338 -17.22 23.47 -21.38
CA PHE A 338 -15.99 23.12 -22.09
C PHE A 338 -16.31 22.22 -23.29
N GLU A 339 -15.88 22.63 -24.49
CA GLU A 339 -16.01 21.87 -25.73
C GLU A 339 -14.64 21.40 -26.18
N ALA A 340 -14.45 20.08 -26.30
CA ALA A 340 -13.24 19.48 -26.85
C ALA A 340 -13.38 19.36 -28.38
N LYS A 341 -12.74 20.26 -29.12
CA LYS A 341 -12.72 20.25 -30.58
C LYS A 341 -11.30 20.52 -31.08
N THR A 342 -10.97 19.99 -32.27
CA THR A 342 -9.72 20.29 -32.95
C THR A 342 -9.74 21.73 -33.43
N ASP A 343 -8.76 22.51 -32.99
CA ASP A 343 -8.66 23.93 -33.31
C ASP A 343 -8.17 24.12 -34.75
N VAL A 344 -8.93 24.85 -35.58
CA VAL A 344 -8.64 25.02 -37.02
C VAL A 344 -7.41 25.89 -37.31
N ILE A 345 -6.85 26.57 -36.30
CA ILE A 345 -5.63 27.37 -36.41
C ILE A 345 -4.42 26.56 -35.96
N SER A 346 -4.47 26.02 -34.74
CA SER A 346 -3.32 25.34 -34.14
C SER A 346 -3.22 23.86 -34.51
N GLY A 347 -4.31 23.25 -34.97
CA GLY A 347 -4.42 21.82 -35.23
C GLY A 347 -4.47 20.95 -33.96
N VAL A 348 -4.50 21.57 -32.78
CA VAL A 348 -4.51 20.88 -31.48
C VAL A 348 -5.94 20.66 -31.00
N THR A 349 -6.26 19.45 -30.54
CA THR A 349 -7.51 19.17 -29.83
C THR A 349 -7.36 19.58 -28.38
N VAL A 350 -8.11 20.59 -27.94
CA VAL A 350 -8.10 21.08 -26.56
C VAL A 350 -9.52 21.46 -26.14
N ALA A 351 -9.89 21.15 -24.90
CA ALA A 351 -11.17 21.56 -24.36
C ALA A 351 -11.13 23.05 -24.00
N ARG A 352 -11.97 23.86 -24.63
CA ARG A 352 -12.07 25.30 -24.40
C ARG A 352 -13.42 25.65 -23.79
N GLY A 353 -13.40 26.45 -22.74
CA GLY A 353 -14.58 26.98 -22.08
C GLY A 353 -14.64 28.50 -22.20
N GLN A 354 -15.06 29.16 -21.13
CA GLN A 354 -15.23 30.60 -21.06
C GLN A 354 -13.88 31.35 -20.92
N GLY A 355 -13.02 31.25 -21.94
CA GLY A 355 -11.66 31.83 -21.95
C GLY A 355 -10.60 30.98 -21.25
N PHE A 356 -11.00 29.91 -20.55
CA PHE A 356 -10.10 28.89 -20.03
C PHE A 356 -9.95 27.72 -20.99
N MET A 357 -8.80 27.07 -20.91
CA MET A 357 -8.55 25.72 -21.40
C MET A 357 -8.68 24.73 -20.23
N MET A 358 -9.19 23.53 -20.50
CA MET A 358 -9.17 22.41 -19.56
C MET A 358 -8.33 21.28 -20.14
N ASN A 359 -7.35 20.84 -19.35
CA ASN A 359 -6.47 19.73 -19.69
C ASN A 359 -6.75 18.56 -18.72
N GLU A 360 -7.04 17.38 -19.25
CA GLU A 360 -7.23 16.17 -18.44
C GLU A 360 -5.95 15.33 -18.46
N ILE A 361 -5.38 15.09 -17.28
CA ILE A 361 -4.21 14.21 -17.13
C ILE A 361 -4.60 12.92 -16.41
N HIS A 362 -3.86 11.83 -16.72
CA HIS A 362 -3.97 10.56 -16.03
C HIS A 362 -2.74 10.36 -15.14
N HIS A 363 -2.96 10.19 -13.84
CA HIS A 363 -1.88 9.98 -12.87
C HIS A 363 -2.26 8.93 -11.84
N ASN A 364 -1.46 7.85 -11.72
CA ASN A 364 -1.68 6.73 -10.80
C ASN A 364 -3.13 6.18 -10.81
N GLY A 365 -3.70 6.02 -12.01
CA GLY A 365 -5.06 5.48 -12.19
C GLY A 365 -6.19 6.50 -11.94
N ARG A 366 -5.89 7.78 -11.68
CA ARG A 366 -6.88 8.85 -11.52
C ARG A 366 -6.86 9.81 -12.70
N LYS A 367 -8.05 10.28 -13.08
CA LYS A 367 -8.25 11.40 -14.02
C LYS A 367 -8.27 12.70 -13.23
N ILE A 368 -7.51 13.69 -13.67
CA ILE A 368 -7.38 14.99 -13.00
C ILE A 368 -7.60 16.08 -14.04
N LYS A 369 -8.49 17.03 -13.74
CA LYS A 369 -8.84 18.14 -14.63
C LYS A 369 -8.16 19.42 -14.18
N LEU A 370 -7.39 20.02 -15.09
CA LEU A 370 -6.61 21.23 -14.87
C LEU A 370 -7.19 22.38 -15.66
N TYR A 371 -7.75 23.37 -14.96
CA TYR A 371 -8.39 24.53 -15.54
C TYR A 371 -7.45 25.74 -15.51
N GLY A 372 -7.41 26.51 -16.58
CA GLY A 372 -6.58 27.73 -16.66
C GLY A 372 -6.15 27.99 -18.09
N HIS A 373 -4.88 28.35 -18.30
CA HIS A 373 -4.38 28.57 -19.66
C HIS A 373 -2.88 28.30 -19.74
N ALA A 374 -2.45 27.78 -20.89
CA ALA A 374 -1.03 27.58 -21.18
C ALA A 374 -0.49 28.68 -22.09
N GLY A 375 0.75 29.08 -21.88
CA GLY A 375 1.50 30.03 -22.70
C GLY A 375 2.45 29.32 -23.65
N TYR A 376 2.76 29.96 -24.78
CA TYR A 376 3.79 29.45 -25.67
C TYR A 376 5.14 29.33 -24.93
N GLY A 377 5.93 28.31 -25.25
CA GLY A 377 7.23 28.07 -24.63
C GLY A 377 7.19 27.51 -23.20
N GLY A 378 6.07 26.91 -22.78
CA GLY A 378 5.97 26.07 -21.57
C GLY A 378 5.43 26.76 -20.32
N GLN A 379 5.15 28.06 -20.40
CA GLN A 379 4.53 28.80 -19.29
C GLN A 379 3.13 28.28 -19.03
N ASN A 380 2.71 28.18 -17.77
CA ASN A 380 1.43 27.59 -17.41
C ASN A 380 0.85 28.22 -16.14
N ILE A 381 -0.47 28.41 -16.15
CA ILE A 381 -1.27 28.62 -14.94
C ILE A 381 -2.44 27.64 -14.96
N ARG A 382 -2.47 26.73 -13.99
CA ARG A 382 -3.45 25.63 -13.91
C ARG A 382 -3.95 25.50 -12.49
N THR A 383 -5.23 25.20 -12.33
CA THR A 383 -5.85 24.85 -11.05
C THR A 383 -6.70 23.59 -11.20
N ASP A 384 -6.44 22.66 -10.31
CA ASP A 384 -7.24 21.49 -10.00
C ASP A 384 -8.18 21.85 -8.85
N PHE A 385 -9.41 22.20 -9.21
CA PHE A 385 -10.43 22.58 -8.25
C PHE A 385 -10.93 21.38 -7.42
N GLU A 386 -10.71 20.14 -7.86
CA GLU A 386 -11.17 18.94 -7.14
C GLU A 386 -10.19 18.54 -6.02
N ASN A 387 -8.89 18.73 -6.22
CA ASN A 387 -7.85 18.37 -5.24
C ASN A 387 -7.17 19.58 -4.57
N ASP A 388 -7.71 20.79 -4.78
CA ASP A 388 -7.17 22.05 -4.25
C ASP A 388 -5.70 22.32 -4.60
N VAL A 389 -5.32 22.12 -5.87
CA VAL A 389 -3.95 22.34 -6.34
C VAL A 389 -3.90 23.44 -7.38
N THR A 390 -3.12 24.50 -7.13
CA THR A 390 -2.83 25.56 -8.11
C THR A 390 -1.35 25.57 -8.45
N ILE A 391 -1.04 25.60 -9.75
CA ILE A 391 0.32 25.50 -10.29
C ILE A 391 0.54 26.67 -11.24
N ALA A 392 1.54 27.48 -10.94
CA ALA A 392 2.01 28.56 -11.80
C ALA A 392 3.48 28.36 -12.14
N TYR A 393 3.79 28.24 -13.43
CA TYR A 393 5.15 28.06 -13.92
C TYR A 393 5.46 29.08 -15.01
N LEU A 394 6.57 29.79 -14.85
CA LEU A 394 7.10 30.74 -15.82
C LEU A 394 8.51 30.34 -16.24
N SER A 395 8.84 30.71 -17.47
CA SER A 395 10.12 30.45 -18.10
C SER A 395 10.38 31.55 -19.12
N ASN A 396 11.59 32.11 -19.14
CA ASN A 396 12.00 33.07 -20.16
C ASN A 396 12.74 32.40 -21.34
N GLY A 397 13.17 31.15 -21.20
CA GLY A 397 13.67 30.33 -22.31
C GLY A 397 12.53 29.57 -22.96
N LEU A 398 11.94 30.09 -24.04
CA LEU A 398 10.81 29.45 -24.71
C LEU A 398 11.23 28.10 -25.35
N LYS A 399 10.32 27.12 -25.28
CA LYS A 399 10.43 25.79 -25.88
C LYS A 399 9.68 25.74 -27.22
N VAL A 400 9.91 24.71 -28.03
CA VAL A 400 9.18 24.54 -29.30
C VAL A 400 7.75 24.09 -29.04
N GLY A 401 7.54 23.21 -28.04
CA GLY A 401 6.22 22.75 -27.65
C GLY A 401 5.29 23.85 -27.10
N PHE A 402 3.99 23.73 -27.42
CA PHE A 402 2.94 24.58 -26.84
C PHE A 402 2.70 24.20 -25.38
N GLY A 403 2.93 25.13 -24.44
CA GLY A 403 2.37 25.10 -23.09
C GLY A 403 2.44 23.75 -22.36
N ASP A 404 1.32 23.01 -22.37
CA ASP A 404 1.18 21.69 -21.72
C ASP A 404 2.07 20.59 -22.31
N ALA A 405 2.51 20.73 -23.57
CA ALA A 405 3.41 19.80 -24.24
C ALA A 405 4.88 19.99 -23.82
N ALA A 406 5.22 21.13 -23.22
CA ALA A 406 6.60 21.43 -22.87
C ALA A 406 7.13 20.42 -21.84
N ARG A 407 8.22 19.74 -22.21
CA ARG A 407 8.87 18.70 -21.40
C ARG A 407 9.20 19.15 -19.98
N THR A 408 9.69 20.39 -19.83
CA THR A 408 10.04 20.96 -18.52
C THR A 408 8.81 21.04 -17.62
N TYR A 409 7.68 21.51 -18.15
CA TYR A 409 6.42 21.59 -17.43
C TYR A 409 5.84 20.19 -17.12
N LYS A 410 5.83 19.26 -18.09
CA LYS A 410 5.39 17.86 -17.86
C LYS A 410 6.15 17.19 -16.71
N ARG A 411 7.48 17.40 -16.64
CA ARG A 411 8.33 16.88 -15.56
C ARG A 411 7.92 17.46 -14.19
N LEU A 412 7.70 18.78 -14.12
CA LEU A 412 7.24 19.46 -12.90
C LEU A 412 5.86 18.97 -12.49
N LEU A 413 4.92 18.90 -13.43
CA LEU A 413 3.55 18.45 -13.21
C LEU A 413 3.51 17.04 -12.62
N LYS A 414 4.30 16.11 -13.17
CA LYS A 414 4.42 14.75 -12.63
C LYS A 414 4.95 14.76 -11.19
N ALA A 415 6.04 15.49 -10.93
CA ALA A 415 6.65 15.56 -9.60
C ALA A 415 5.70 16.14 -8.55
N ILE A 416 4.89 17.14 -8.92
CA ILE A 416 3.88 17.74 -8.05
C ILE A 416 2.83 16.70 -7.64
N TYR A 417 2.24 15.99 -8.60
CA TYR A 417 1.18 15.02 -8.33
C TYR A 417 1.66 13.71 -7.65
N ASP A 418 2.93 13.34 -7.84
CA ASP A 418 3.57 12.23 -7.10
C ASP A 418 3.60 12.47 -5.57
N VAL A 419 3.49 13.73 -5.14
CA VAL A 419 3.52 14.17 -3.72
C VAL A 419 2.16 14.68 -3.26
N ALA A 420 1.51 15.58 -4.01
CA ALA A 420 0.29 16.28 -3.60
C ALA A 420 -0.85 15.30 -3.25
N LEU A 421 -1.04 14.24 -4.04
CA LEU A 421 -2.09 13.23 -3.78
C LEU A 421 -1.78 12.33 -2.57
N LYS A 422 -0.51 12.21 -2.17
CA LYS A 422 -0.14 11.55 -0.90
C LYS A 422 -0.45 12.44 0.30
N MET A 423 -0.34 13.77 0.15
CA MET A 423 -0.65 14.72 1.22
C MET A 423 -2.15 14.86 1.51
N VAL A 424 -3.01 14.81 0.49
CA VAL A 424 -4.48 14.80 0.70
C VAL A 424 -4.90 13.54 1.48
N LEU A 425 -4.27 12.38 1.23
CA LEU A 425 -4.45 11.18 2.07
C LEU A 425 -3.79 11.30 3.46
N ASN A 426 -2.69 12.05 3.59
CA ASN A 426 -1.96 12.19 4.85
C ASN A 426 -2.57 13.22 5.82
N ILE A 427 -3.32 14.23 5.37
CA ILE A 427 -4.01 15.15 6.29
C ILE A 427 -5.09 14.42 7.08
N VAL A 428 -5.80 13.48 6.43
CA VAL A 428 -6.76 12.61 7.10
C VAL A 428 -6.06 11.71 8.12
N THR A 429 -4.88 11.15 7.82
CA THR A 429 -4.18 10.23 8.74
C THR A 429 -3.32 10.92 9.81
N THR A 430 -2.87 12.16 9.60
CA THR A 430 -2.04 12.92 10.56
C THR A 430 -2.86 13.47 11.72
N PHE A 431 -4.12 13.87 11.48
CA PHE A 431 -5.07 14.20 12.54
C PHE A 431 -5.26 13.02 13.52
N PHE A 432 -5.30 11.79 13.02
CA PHE A 432 -5.34 10.59 13.87
C PHE A 432 -4.00 10.31 14.59
N ARG A 433 -2.84 10.63 14.01
CA ARG A 433 -1.53 10.28 14.60
C ARG A 433 -1.12 11.14 15.81
N VAL A 434 -1.40 12.45 15.81
CA VAL A 434 -0.98 13.34 16.91
C VAL A 434 -1.83 13.12 18.17
N VAL A 435 -3.13 12.90 18.00
CA VAL A 435 -4.03 12.50 19.11
C VAL A 435 -3.61 11.15 19.68
N PHE A 436 -3.27 10.18 18.81
CA PHE A 436 -2.81 8.87 19.26
C PHE A 436 -1.42 8.88 19.91
N ALA A 437 -0.48 9.76 19.54
CA ALA A 437 0.86 9.79 20.14
C ALA A 437 0.84 10.30 21.59
N TRP A 438 0.02 11.31 21.91
CA TRP A 438 -0.19 11.78 23.27
C TRP A 438 -1.02 10.79 24.10
N LEU A 439 -2.06 10.20 23.50
CA LEU A 439 -2.77 9.08 24.14
C LEU A 439 -1.84 7.90 24.38
N PHE A 440 -0.90 7.60 23.46
CA PHE A 440 0.00 6.45 23.55
C PHE A 440 0.93 6.55 24.75
N TRP A 441 1.55 7.71 25.00
CA TRP A 441 2.44 7.87 26.16
C TRP A 441 1.68 7.98 27.49
N LEU A 442 0.51 8.60 27.51
CA LEU A 442 -0.36 8.63 28.69
C LEU A 442 -0.93 7.24 29.02
N VAL A 443 -1.40 6.51 28.01
CA VAL A 443 -1.87 5.13 28.13
C VAL A 443 -0.72 4.18 28.46
N ALA A 444 0.49 4.37 27.91
CA ALA A 444 1.65 3.57 28.27
C ALA A 444 2.08 3.79 29.73
N ALA A 445 2.05 5.02 30.23
CA ALA A 445 2.32 5.32 31.64
C ALA A 445 1.23 4.79 32.58
N ILE A 446 -0.05 4.93 32.19
CA ILE A 446 -1.19 4.35 32.94
C ILE A 446 -1.11 2.82 32.91
N ILE A 447 -0.82 2.19 31.77
CA ILE A 447 -0.64 0.74 31.64
C ILE A 447 0.57 0.27 32.45
N ALA A 448 1.70 0.98 32.44
CA ALA A 448 2.85 0.62 33.26
C ALA A 448 2.53 0.69 34.76
N ALA A 449 1.83 1.73 35.21
CA ALA A 449 1.34 1.86 36.58
C ALA A 449 0.28 0.79 36.92
N PHE A 450 -0.61 0.45 35.98
CA PHE A 450 -1.63 -0.58 36.15
C PHE A 450 -1.01 -2.00 36.15
N ILE A 451 0.00 -2.26 35.32
CA ILE A 451 0.75 -3.52 35.31
C ILE A 451 1.52 -3.67 36.63
N PHE A 452 2.15 -2.60 37.12
CA PHE A 452 2.83 -2.62 38.41
C PHE A 452 1.86 -2.88 39.58
N ALA A 453 0.68 -2.23 39.58
CA ALA A 453 -0.37 -2.45 40.57
C ALA A 453 -1.05 -3.84 40.45
N TYR A 454 -1.23 -4.35 39.23
CA TYR A 454 -1.80 -5.67 38.94
C TYR A 454 -0.86 -6.81 39.34
N LYS A 455 0.46 -6.64 39.14
CA LYS A 455 1.47 -7.63 39.55
C LYS A 455 1.57 -7.78 41.07
N ASN A 456 1.37 -6.70 41.83
CA ASN A 456 1.45 -6.74 43.29
C ASN A 456 0.17 -7.26 43.99
N THR A 457 -0.97 -7.37 43.30
CA THR A 457 -2.24 -7.83 43.88
C THR A 457 -2.52 -9.34 43.70
N ARG A 458 -1.61 -10.10 43.07
CA ARG A 458 -1.81 -11.55 42.80
C ARG A 458 -0.69 -12.48 43.27
N ARG A 459 -0.15 -12.29 44.49
CA ARG A 459 0.39 -13.47 45.21
C ARG A 459 -0.80 -14.26 45.72
N ARG A 460 -1.12 -15.39 45.07
CA ARG A 460 -2.27 -16.22 45.46
C ARG A 460 -1.79 -17.59 45.87
N GLN A 461 -2.16 -18.03 47.07
CA GLN A 461 -2.11 -19.44 47.43
C GLN A 461 -3.13 -20.19 46.56
N VAL A 462 -2.68 -21.25 45.90
CA VAL A 462 -3.51 -22.08 45.03
C VAL A 462 -3.36 -23.52 45.50
N PHE A 463 -4.48 -24.25 45.52
CA PHE A 463 -4.50 -25.67 45.83
C PHE A 463 -3.58 -26.44 44.87
N VAL A 464 -2.65 -27.21 45.41
CA VAL A 464 -1.73 -28.09 44.68
C VAL A 464 -1.65 -29.40 45.44
N ASP A 465 -1.86 -30.50 44.74
CA ASP A 465 -1.91 -31.86 45.28
C ASP A 465 -1.23 -32.84 44.31
N GLY A 466 -1.02 -34.06 44.77
CA GLY A 466 -0.41 -35.15 44.01
C GLY A 466 0.82 -35.75 44.66
N PHE A 467 1.55 -36.51 43.87
CA PHE A 467 2.71 -37.29 44.28
C PHE A 467 3.98 -36.74 43.65
N VAL A 468 5.05 -36.65 44.45
CA VAL A 468 6.41 -36.35 43.96
C VAL A 468 7.40 -37.18 44.76
N ASP A 469 8.27 -37.92 44.07
CA ASP A 469 9.41 -38.58 44.68
C ASP A 469 10.32 -37.51 45.35
N PRO A 470 10.84 -37.74 46.57
CA PRO A 470 11.66 -36.76 47.28
C PRO A 470 12.81 -36.17 46.45
N ALA A 471 13.43 -36.96 45.56
CA ALA A 471 14.51 -36.52 44.68
C ALA A 471 14.03 -35.46 43.65
N PHE A 472 12.75 -35.45 43.31
CA PHE A 472 12.12 -34.55 42.35
C PHE A 472 11.34 -33.40 43.03
N SER A 473 11.50 -33.20 44.34
CA SER A 473 10.86 -32.10 45.08
C SER A 473 11.08 -30.67 44.52
N PRO A 474 12.20 -30.34 43.82
CA PRO A 474 12.31 -29.07 43.09
C PRO A 474 11.21 -28.83 42.07
N VAL A 475 10.70 -29.88 41.40
CA VAL A 475 9.61 -29.79 40.43
C VAL A 475 8.32 -29.34 41.09
N LEU A 476 7.98 -29.92 42.26
CA LEU A 476 6.81 -29.51 43.05
C LEU A 476 6.88 -28.03 43.46
N ARG A 477 8.08 -27.58 43.87
CA ARG A 477 8.29 -26.17 44.26
C ARG A 477 8.09 -25.24 43.07
N GLU A 478 8.60 -25.57 41.90
CA GLU A 478 8.42 -24.74 40.70
C GLU A 478 6.98 -24.80 40.18
N PHE A 479 6.29 -25.94 40.31
CA PHE A 479 4.86 -26.07 40.02
C PHE A 479 4.03 -25.12 40.88
N ARG A 480 4.24 -25.10 42.20
CA ARG A 480 3.61 -24.11 43.11
C ARG A 480 3.97 -22.68 42.74
N ARG A 481 5.25 -22.43 42.46
CA ARG A 481 5.77 -21.11 42.09
C ARG A 481 5.14 -20.56 40.81
N ASN A 482 4.81 -21.42 39.85
CA ASN A 482 4.11 -21.00 38.63
C ASN A 482 2.74 -20.38 38.96
N PHE A 483 1.99 -20.95 39.90
CA PHE A 483 0.74 -20.36 40.39
C PHE A 483 0.95 -19.11 41.24
N GLU A 484 1.91 -19.13 42.17
CA GLU A 484 2.20 -18.00 43.07
C GLU A 484 2.63 -16.73 42.30
N LYS A 485 3.36 -16.92 41.20
CA LYS A 485 3.80 -15.84 40.30
C LYS A 485 2.75 -15.48 39.24
N GLY A 486 1.61 -16.18 39.19
CA GLY A 486 0.56 -15.98 38.19
C GLY A 486 0.98 -16.35 36.77
N VAL A 487 2.06 -17.12 36.60
CA VAL A 487 2.49 -17.66 35.31
C VAL A 487 1.57 -18.79 34.85
N GLU A 488 1.08 -19.57 35.82
CA GLU A 488 -0.08 -20.43 35.64
C GLU A 488 -1.29 -19.79 36.30
N ARG A 489 -2.31 -19.45 35.50
CA ARG A 489 -3.40 -18.55 35.91
C ARG A 489 -4.60 -19.31 36.48
N ASP A 490 -4.91 -20.45 35.90
CA ASP A 490 -6.11 -21.23 36.20
C ASP A 490 -5.71 -22.58 36.80
N GLY A 491 -5.68 -23.66 36.03
CA GLY A 491 -5.31 -25.00 36.50
C GLY A 491 -4.41 -25.75 35.52
N ALA A 492 -3.60 -26.65 36.06
CA ALA A 492 -2.66 -27.45 35.30
C ALA A 492 -2.39 -28.80 35.99
N ALA A 493 -1.83 -29.73 35.23
CA ALA A 493 -1.29 -30.99 35.70
C ALA A 493 0.02 -31.30 34.98
N PHE A 494 0.97 -31.89 35.72
CA PHE A 494 2.25 -32.35 35.19
C PHE A 494 2.55 -33.74 35.75
N CYS A 495 2.79 -34.70 34.85
CA CYS A 495 3.20 -36.05 35.21
C CYS A 495 4.47 -36.41 34.47
N ALA A 496 5.40 -37.08 35.15
CA ALA A 496 6.62 -37.59 34.57
C ALA A 496 7.01 -38.95 35.17
N PHE A 497 7.47 -39.85 34.30
CA PHE A 497 8.12 -41.10 34.67
C PHE A 497 9.61 -41.01 34.31
N TYR A 498 10.42 -41.67 35.13
CA TYR A 498 11.84 -41.86 34.89
C TYR A 498 12.21 -43.31 35.20
N ARG A 499 12.79 -44.01 34.22
CA ARG A 499 13.15 -45.44 34.31
C ARG A 499 11.98 -46.31 34.78
N GLY A 500 10.84 -46.19 34.09
CA GLY A 500 9.62 -46.95 34.36
C GLY A 500 8.84 -46.58 35.63
N ARG A 501 9.35 -45.67 36.47
CA ARG A 501 8.70 -45.25 37.72
C ARG A 501 8.07 -43.87 37.58
N CYS A 502 6.83 -43.71 38.04
CA CYS A 502 6.21 -42.39 38.20
C CYS A 502 6.99 -41.66 39.29
N VAL A 503 7.62 -40.53 38.94
CA VAL A 503 8.43 -39.72 39.87
C VAL A 503 7.78 -38.37 40.17
N VAL A 504 6.90 -37.90 39.29
CA VAL A 504 6.08 -36.70 39.48
C VAL A 504 4.69 -36.96 38.93
N ASP A 505 3.67 -36.64 39.68
CA ASP A 505 2.27 -36.61 39.27
C ASP A 505 1.54 -35.58 40.11
N VAL A 506 1.52 -34.34 39.63
CA VAL A 506 1.00 -33.17 40.35
C VAL A 506 -0.09 -32.48 39.56
N TRP A 507 -1.06 -31.94 40.27
CA TRP A 507 -2.10 -31.10 39.71
C TRP A 507 -2.46 -29.96 40.67
N GLY A 508 -3.09 -28.92 40.14
CA GLY A 508 -3.48 -27.79 40.98
C GLY A 508 -4.22 -26.71 40.22
N GLY A 509 -4.76 -25.76 40.97
CA GLY A 509 -5.55 -24.67 40.42
C GLY A 509 -6.99 -25.04 40.12
N TYR A 510 -7.58 -24.36 39.14
CA TYR A 510 -9.00 -24.47 38.82
C TYR A 510 -9.21 -25.18 37.49
N ALA A 511 -10.02 -26.23 37.48
CA ALA A 511 -10.54 -26.82 36.24
C ALA A 511 -11.56 -25.89 35.58
N ASP A 512 -12.35 -25.16 36.36
CA ASP A 512 -13.16 -24.03 35.90
C ASP A 512 -13.15 -22.95 36.97
N ARG A 513 -12.50 -21.83 36.68
CA ARG A 513 -12.38 -20.74 37.64
C ARG A 513 -13.69 -20.00 37.86
N GLU A 514 -14.50 -19.83 36.82
CA GLU A 514 -15.77 -19.11 36.91
C GLU A 514 -16.78 -19.86 37.77
N ALA A 515 -16.69 -21.20 37.75
CA ALA A 515 -17.49 -22.08 38.59
C ALA A 515 -16.80 -22.48 39.92
N GLU A 516 -15.64 -21.89 40.24
CA GLU A 516 -14.80 -22.25 41.40
C GLU A 516 -14.49 -23.75 41.52
N ARG A 517 -14.48 -24.48 40.40
CA ARG A 517 -14.20 -25.91 40.36
C ARG A 517 -12.69 -26.13 40.33
N PHE A 518 -12.15 -26.69 41.41
CA PHE A 518 -10.74 -27.06 41.49
C PHE A 518 -10.36 -28.16 40.48
N TRP A 519 -9.09 -28.16 40.09
CA TRP A 519 -8.49 -29.25 39.35
C TRP A 519 -8.21 -30.42 40.31
N PHE A 520 -8.65 -31.61 39.94
CA PHE A 520 -8.43 -32.85 40.67
C PHE A 520 -7.70 -33.90 39.83
N LYS A 521 -7.32 -35.02 40.46
CA LYS A 521 -6.55 -36.12 39.88
C LYS A 521 -7.12 -36.72 38.59
N ASP A 522 -8.42 -36.56 38.37
CA ASP A 522 -9.21 -37.14 37.28
C ASP A 522 -9.78 -36.04 36.34
N THR A 523 -9.39 -34.78 36.56
CA THR A 523 -9.70 -33.68 35.65
C THR A 523 -8.99 -33.88 34.33
N MET A 524 -9.75 -33.78 33.24
CA MET A 524 -9.26 -33.95 31.88
C MET A 524 -9.02 -32.61 31.19
N GLN A 525 -8.18 -32.62 30.16
CA GLN A 525 -8.00 -31.48 29.29
C GLN A 525 -7.85 -31.90 27.82
N ILE A 526 -8.40 -31.10 26.92
CA ILE A 526 -8.10 -31.09 25.49
C ILE A 526 -6.61 -30.82 25.29
N THR A 527 -5.93 -31.76 24.65
CA THR A 527 -4.48 -31.70 24.47
C THR A 527 -4.04 -30.90 23.23
N PHE A 528 -4.99 -30.36 22.45
CA PHE A 528 -4.71 -29.67 21.19
C PHE A 528 -3.82 -30.54 20.29
N SER A 529 -2.81 -29.95 19.67
CA SER A 529 -1.92 -30.66 18.75
C SER A 529 -1.09 -31.77 19.37
N SER A 530 -0.98 -31.87 20.70
CA SER A 530 -0.38 -33.05 21.33
C SER A 530 -1.13 -34.34 20.97
N SER A 531 -2.42 -34.24 20.63
CA SER A 531 -3.25 -35.32 20.07
C SER A 531 -2.62 -36.00 18.84
N LYS A 532 -1.79 -35.29 18.06
CA LYS A 532 -1.17 -35.86 16.86
C LYS A 532 -0.20 -37.00 17.16
N ALA A 533 0.44 -36.98 18.34
CA ALA A 533 1.26 -38.09 18.77
C ALA A 533 0.42 -39.36 19.08
N LEU A 534 -0.83 -39.22 19.49
CA LEU A 534 -1.73 -40.37 19.66
C LEU A 534 -2.12 -40.95 18.29
N ALA A 535 -2.37 -40.07 17.31
CA ALA A 535 -2.59 -40.47 15.93
C ALA A 535 -1.36 -41.21 15.36
N ALA A 536 -0.15 -40.73 15.67
CA ALA A 536 1.10 -41.38 15.33
C ALA A 536 1.22 -42.78 15.94
N ILE A 537 0.86 -42.94 17.22
CA ILE A 537 0.85 -44.24 17.89
C ILE A 537 -0.17 -45.19 17.22
N CYS A 538 -1.34 -44.70 16.79
CA CYS A 538 -2.33 -45.52 16.07
C CYS A 538 -1.79 -46.03 14.73
N ILE A 539 -1.17 -45.16 13.94
CA ILE A 539 -0.54 -45.56 12.66
C ILE A 539 0.63 -46.50 12.91
N ALA A 540 1.47 -46.22 13.90
CA ALA A 540 2.55 -47.11 14.31
C ALA A 540 2.01 -48.50 14.68
N LYS A 541 0.89 -48.59 15.40
CA LYS A 541 0.25 -49.88 15.73
C LYS A 541 -0.20 -50.65 14.49
N LEU A 542 -0.78 -49.98 13.49
CA LEU A 542 -1.16 -50.61 12.22
C LEU A 542 0.07 -51.10 11.42
N VAL A 543 1.16 -50.33 11.44
CA VAL A 543 2.44 -50.72 10.84
C VAL A 543 3.04 -51.93 11.56
N ASP A 544 3.02 -51.94 12.89
CA ASP A 544 3.47 -53.05 13.74
C ASP A 544 2.69 -54.34 13.45
N GLN A 545 1.39 -54.21 13.20
CA GLN A 545 0.49 -55.29 12.80
C GLN A 545 0.64 -55.70 11.32
N LYS A 546 1.55 -55.05 10.57
CA LYS A 546 1.82 -55.28 9.14
C LYS A 546 0.60 -55.06 8.25
N LEU A 547 -0.32 -54.19 8.68
CA LEU A 547 -1.53 -53.85 7.92
C LEU A 547 -1.28 -52.78 6.85
N ILE A 548 -0.30 -51.90 7.11
CA ILE A 548 0.20 -50.86 6.20
C ILE A 548 1.70 -50.65 6.44
N ARG A 549 2.37 -49.98 5.50
CA ARG A 549 3.73 -49.44 5.66
C ARG A 549 3.72 -47.94 5.48
N TYR A 550 4.74 -47.26 5.99
CA TYR A 550 4.85 -45.80 5.85
C TYR A 550 5.09 -45.37 4.40
N GLU A 551 5.74 -46.23 3.62
CA GLU A 551 6.07 -46.02 2.21
C GLU A 551 4.89 -46.32 1.28
N ASP A 552 3.83 -46.96 1.78
CA ASP A 552 2.65 -47.26 0.97
C ASP A 552 2.04 -45.95 0.47
N ARG A 553 1.66 -45.92 -0.82
CA ARG A 553 0.94 -44.78 -1.36
C ARG A 553 -0.47 -44.84 -0.82
N VAL A 554 -0.99 -43.69 -0.42
CA VAL A 554 -2.36 -43.60 0.13
C VAL A 554 -3.37 -44.13 -0.89
N CYS A 555 -3.12 -43.91 -2.19
CA CYS A 555 -3.98 -44.42 -3.26
C CYS A 555 -4.00 -45.94 -3.42
N ASP A 556 -3.02 -46.67 -2.88
CA ASP A 556 -2.98 -48.14 -2.98
C ASP A 556 -4.13 -48.79 -2.20
N PHE A 557 -4.60 -48.14 -1.12
CA PHE A 557 -5.75 -48.57 -0.33
C PHE A 557 -6.89 -47.54 -0.25
N TRP A 558 -6.70 -46.34 -0.80
CA TRP A 558 -7.73 -45.31 -1.01
C TRP A 558 -7.65 -44.74 -2.43
N PRO A 559 -8.08 -45.50 -3.46
CA PRO A 559 -7.86 -45.15 -4.87
C PRO A 559 -8.36 -43.75 -5.25
N GLU A 560 -9.50 -43.32 -4.71
CA GLU A 560 -10.08 -42.01 -5.01
C GLU A 560 -9.26 -40.83 -4.45
N PHE A 561 -8.36 -41.08 -3.51
CA PHE A 561 -7.42 -40.07 -3.01
C PHE A 561 -6.45 -39.62 -4.10
N ALA A 562 -6.18 -40.45 -5.10
CA ALA A 562 -5.20 -40.20 -6.17
C ALA A 562 -5.46 -38.91 -6.97
N LYS A 563 -6.71 -38.42 -6.99
CA LYS A 563 -7.16 -37.24 -7.76
C LYS A 563 -6.27 -36.01 -7.50
N ASN A 564 -6.24 -35.10 -8.47
CA ASN A 564 -5.62 -33.76 -8.35
C ASN A 564 -4.12 -33.78 -7.98
N GLY A 565 -3.35 -34.75 -8.49
CA GLY A 565 -1.89 -34.80 -8.30
C GLY A 565 -1.45 -35.43 -6.99
N LYS A 566 -2.27 -36.30 -6.39
CA LYS A 566 -2.01 -36.95 -5.09
C LYS A 566 -1.57 -38.42 -5.22
N GLU A 567 -1.32 -38.90 -6.43
CA GLU A 567 -0.97 -40.29 -6.75
C GLU A 567 0.33 -40.75 -6.07
N ALA A 568 1.25 -39.82 -5.82
CA ALA A 568 2.54 -40.10 -5.20
C ALA A 568 2.56 -39.89 -3.67
N VAL A 569 1.44 -39.47 -3.05
CA VAL A 569 1.40 -39.19 -1.62
C VAL A 569 1.46 -40.51 -0.83
N THR A 570 2.44 -40.64 0.05
CA THR A 570 2.59 -41.78 0.96
C THR A 570 2.00 -41.50 2.34
N VAL A 571 1.82 -42.56 3.14
CA VAL A 571 1.46 -42.44 4.55
C VAL A 571 2.48 -41.55 5.28
N GLU A 572 3.78 -41.76 5.06
CA GLU A 572 4.84 -40.95 5.65
C GLU A 572 4.73 -39.47 5.31
N MET A 573 4.35 -39.11 4.07
CA MET A 573 4.18 -37.71 3.68
C MET A 573 3.06 -37.01 4.46
N ILE A 574 1.98 -37.73 4.78
CA ILE A 574 0.91 -37.20 5.64
C ILE A 574 1.44 -37.05 7.07
N MET A 575 2.14 -38.06 7.57
CA MET A 575 2.69 -38.07 8.94
C MET A 575 3.76 -36.99 9.15
N THR A 576 4.53 -36.64 8.13
CA THR A 576 5.59 -35.61 8.17
C THR A 576 5.13 -34.23 7.72
N HIS A 577 3.85 -34.06 7.34
CA HIS A 577 3.28 -32.81 6.82
C HIS A 577 3.87 -32.32 5.48
N THR A 578 4.37 -33.25 4.66
CA THR A 578 4.93 -32.96 3.33
C THR A 578 3.95 -33.24 2.18
N ALA A 579 2.77 -33.79 2.47
CA ALA A 579 1.73 -34.13 1.49
C ALA A 579 1.08 -32.94 0.75
N GLY A 580 1.31 -31.70 1.18
CA GLY A 580 0.76 -30.51 0.50
C GLY A 580 -0.69 -30.15 0.84
N LEU A 581 -1.29 -30.74 1.89
CA LEU A 581 -2.71 -30.58 2.23
C LEU A 581 -2.95 -29.85 3.57
N PRO A 582 -2.31 -28.72 3.86
CA PRO A 582 -2.43 -28.09 5.17
C PRO A 582 -3.77 -27.39 5.40
N LYS A 583 -4.51 -27.08 4.31
CA LYS A 583 -5.82 -26.44 4.33
C LYS A 583 -6.87 -27.34 3.67
N ILE A 584 -8.13 -27.07 3.98
CA ILE A 584 -9.28 -27.62 3.29
C ILE A 584 -9.85 -26.49 2.40
N ASP A 585 -9.98 -26.73 1.10
CA ASP A 585 -10.42 -25.73 0.13
C ASP A 585 -11.91 -25.38 0.26
N SER A 586 -12.75 -26.37 0.60
CA SER A 586 -14.17 -26.14 0.88
C SER A 586 -14.38 -25.58 2.28
N LYS A 587 -15.43 -24.75 2.45
CA LYS A 587 -15.89 -24.38 3.79
C LYS A 587 -16.45 -25.62 4.46
N LEU A 588 -15.83 -26.03 5.56
CA LEU A 588 -16.22 -27.25 6.24
C LEU A 588 -17.35 -26.97 7.25
N SER A 589 -18.49 -27.64 7.12
CA SER A 589 -19.58 -27.55 8.11
C SER A 589 -19.36 -28.52 9.28
N TRP A 590 -20.15 -28.34 10.34
CA TRP A 590 -20.14 -29.24 11.51
C TRP A 590 -20.66 -30.64 11.13
N GLU A 591 -21.65 -30.70 10.24
CA GLU A 591 -22.23 -31.93 9.71
C GLU A 591 -21.23 -32.69 8.86
N ASP A 592 -20.46 -31.99 8.02
CA ASP A 592 -19.40 -32.61 7.23
C ASP A 592 -18.35 -33.25 8.12
N ALA A 593 -17.89 -32.54 9.16
CA ALA A 593 -16.82 -33.02 10.04
C ALA A 593 -17.18 -34.26 10.86
N ARG A 594 -18.47 -34.48 11.16
CA ARG A 594 -18.97 -35.66 11.89
C ARG A 594 -19.25 -36.85 10.98
N ASP A 595 -19.36 -36.63 9.67
CA ASP A 595 -19.62 -37.68 8.67
C ASP A 595 -18.31 -38.05 7.97
N HIS A 596 -17.76 -39.22 8.32
CA HIS A 596 -16.50 -39.68 7.77
C HIS A 596 -16.54 -39.93 6.25
N VAL A 597 -17.72 -40.24 5.68
CA VAL A 597 -17.87 -40.45 4.24
C VAL A 597 -17.80 -39.10 3.52
N ARG A 598 -18.48 -38.07 4.04
CA ARG A 598 -18.37 -36.70 3.52
C ARG A 598 -16.96 -36.17 3.65
N MET A 599 -16.32 -36.34 4.81
CA MET A 599 -14.91 -35.95 4.98
C MET A 599 -13.99 -36.65 4.00
N SER A 600 -14.19 -37.95 3.77
CA SER A 600 -13.44 -38.70 2.76
C SER A 600 -13.57 -38.03 1.38
N LYS A 601 -14.80 -37.75 0.92
CA LYS A 601 -15.01 -37.08 -0.37
C LYS A 601 -14.43 -35.68 -0.44
N ILE A 602 -14.46 -34.91 0.65
CA ILE A 602 -13.82 -33.59 0.71
C ILE A 602 -12.31 -33.71 0.54
N LEU A 603 -11.67 -34.68 1.21
CA LEU A 603 -10.23 -34.91 1.17
C LEU A 603 -9.75 -35.48 -0.18
N GLU A 604 -10.51 -36.39 -0.78
CA GLU A 604 -10.26 -36.92 -2.14
C GLU A 604 -10.15 -35.81 -3.16
N ASN A 605 -11.00 -34.78 -3.05
CA ASN A 605 -11.06 -33.67 -4.00
C ASN A 605 -10.11 -32.51 -3.66
N GLN A 606 -9.33 -32.58 -2.58
CA GLN A 606 -8.34 -31.54 -2.28
C GLN A 606 -7.23 -31.52 -3.31
N THR A 607 -6.73 -30.32 -3.62
CA THR A 607 -5.54 -30.12 -4.43
C THR A 607 -4.36 -29.74 -3.53
N PRO A 608 -3.20 -30.41 -3.62
CA PRO A 608 -2.01 -30.01 -2.91
C PRO A 608 -1.62 -28.55 -3.21
N VAL A 609 -1.32 -27.77 -2.16
CA VAL A 609 -0.87 -26.37 -2.27
C VAL A 609 0.55 -26.29 -2.84
N TRP A 610 1.30 -27.38 -2.76
CA TRP A 610 2.61 -27.58 -3.38
C TRP A 610 2.75 -29.04 -3.80
N THR A 611 3.71 -29.32 -4.70
CA THR A 611 4.04 -30.69 -5.11
C THR A 611 4.40 -31.53 -3.89
N PRO A 612 3.70 -32.65 -3.60
CA PRO A 612 3.99 -33.49 -2.44
C PRO A 612 5.47 -33.84 -2.31
N GLY A 613 6.00 -33.79 -1.09
CA GLY A 613 7.41 -34.04 -0.80
C GLY A 613 8.36 -32.85 -1.01
N THR A 614 7.94 -31.75 -1.66
CA THR A 614 8.86 -30.62 -1.95
C THR A 614 8.94 -29.55 -0.87
N LYS A 615 7.97 -29.51 0.05
CA LYS A 615 7.90 -28.55 1.17
C LYS A 615 7.24 -29.20 2.37
N VAL A 616 7.45 -28.61 3.55
CA VAL A 616 6.73 -28.96 4.77
C VAL A 616 5.80 -27.81 5.16
N GLY A 617 4.58 -28.12 5.55
CA GLY A 617 3.64 -27.12 6.02
C GLY A 617 2.61 -27.72 6.94
N TYR A 618 2.45 -27.14 8.13
CA TYR A 618 1.67 -27.74 9.20
C TYR A 618 0.20 -27.96 8.82
N HIS A 619 -0.22 -29.22 8.81
CA HIS A 619 -1.62 -29.62 8.61
C HIS A 619 -2.35 -29.51 9.94
N CYS A 620 -2.84 -28.31 10.25
CA CYS A 620 -3.37 -28.01 11.58
C CYS A 620 -4.56 -28.91 11.93
N PHE A 621 -5.59 -28.95 11.07
CA PHE A 621 -6.81 -29.74 11.26
C PHE A 621 -6.97 -30.89 10.24
N SER A 622 -6.57 -30.67 8.99
CA SER A 622 -6.67 -31.70 7.93
C SER A 622 -5.93 -32.99 8.29
N TYR A 623 -4.87 -32.90 9.09
CA TYR A 623 -4.10 -34.06 9.58
C TYR A 623 -4.99 -35.12 10.22
N GLY A 624 -5.85 -34.75 11.17
CA GLY A 624 -6.59 -35.75 11.94
C GLY A 624 -7.61 -36.50 11.10
N TRP A 625 -8.29 -35.82 10.16
CA TRP A 625 -9.19 -36.48 9.23
C TRP A 625 -8.45 -37.32 8.18
N LEU A 626 -7.28 -36.87 7.69
CA LEU A 626 -6.44 -37.69 6.81
C LEU A 626 -6.02 -38.99 7.50
N VAL A 627 -5.57 -38.90 8.76
CA VAL A 627 -5.14 -40.07 9.53
C VAL A 627 -6.34 -40.97 9.88
N ASP A 628 -7.50 -40.43 10.23
CA ASP A 628 -8.73 -41.22 10.42
C ASP A 628 -9.09 -42.03 9.16
N GLN A 629 -8.99 -41.43 7.97
CA GLN A 629 -9.28 -42.13 6.72
C GLN A 629 -8.27 -43.22 6.38
N ILE A 630 -7.01 -43.08 6.81
CA ILE A 630 -6.00 -44.14 6.72
C ILE A 630 -6.37 -45.28 7.67
N VAL A 631 -6.63 -44.99 8.96
CA VAL A 631 -6.99 -46.00 9.96
C VAL A 631 -8.22 -46.80 9.51
N ARG A 632 -9.29 -46.13 9.08
CA ARG A 632 -10.52 -46.80 8.61
C ARG A 632 -10.29 -47.75 7.44
N ARG A 633 -9.29 -47.51 6.60
CA ARG A 633 -9.02 -48.36 5.42
C ARG A 633 -8.04 -49.46 5.73
N ALA A 634 -7.04 -49.19 6.56
CA ALA A 634 -6.03 -50.13 7.01
C ALA A 634 -6.58 -51.16 8.02
N ASP A 635 -7.42 -50.72 8.96
CA ASP A 635 -8.00 -51.57 9.99
C ASP A 635 -9.00 -52.57 9.38
N PRO A 636 -8.85 -53.90 9.59
CA PRO A 636 -9.80 -54.89 9.09
C PRO A 636 -11.23 -54.68 9.60
N LYS A 637 -11.41 -54.16 10.82
CA LYS A 637 -12.72 -53.84 11.39
C LYS A 637 -13.30 -52.51 10.88
N LYS A 638 -12.56 -51.76 10.06
CA LYS A 638 -12.95 -50.46 9.50
C LYS A 638 -13.38 -49.43 10.55
N ARG A 639 -12.81 -49.54 11.76
CA ARG A 639 -13.13 -48.64 12.89
C ARG A 639 -12.65 -47.22 12.60
N SER A 640 -13.32 -46.26 13.23
CA SER A 640 -12.83 -44.89 13.33
C SER A 640 -11.53 -44.83 14.13
N ILE A 641 -10.75 -43.75 13.98
CA ILE A 641 -9.51 -43.60 14.77
C ILE A 641 -9.78 -43.60 16.28
N GLY A 642 -10.90 -43.02 16.74
CA GLY A 642 -11.28 -43.02 18.14
C GLY A 642 -11.62 -44.41 18.66
N SER A 643 -12.42 -45.16 17.90
CA SER A 643 -12.76 -46.55 18.26
C SER A 643 -11.54 -47.47 18.22
N PHE A 644 -10.67 -47.31 17.22
CA PHE A 644 -9.41 -48.04 17.12
C PHE A 644 -8.51 -47.76 18.32
N PHE A 645 -8.27 -46.49 18.65
CA PHE A 645 -7.47 -46.11 19.81
C PHE A 645 -8.06 -46.66 21.12
N ARG A 646 -9.39 -46.55 21.30
CA ARG A 646 -10.07 -47.05 22.48
C ARG A 646 -9.85 -48.55 22.68
N GLU A 647 -10.15 -49.35 21.67
CA GLU A 647 -10.09 -50.82 21.76
C GLU A 647 -8.66 -51.37 21.75
N GLU A 648 -7.76 -50.78 20.95
CA GLU A 648 -6.40 -51.32 20.77
C GLU A 648 -5.39 -50.79 21.78
N ILE A 649 -5.68 -49.66 22.43
CA ILE A 649 -4.73 -48.97 23.31
C ILE A 649 -5.38 -48.62 24.64
N ALA A 650 -6.45 -47.82 24.65
CA ALA A 650 -6.94 -47.24 25.89
C ALA A 650 -7.51 -48.29 26.87
N GLU A 651 -8.44 -49.15 26.41
CA GLU A 651 -9.09 -50.17 27.25
C GLU A 651 -8.11 -51.27 27.68
N LYS A 652 -7.24 -51.72 26.76
CA LYS A 652 -6.23 -52.78 27.03
C LYS A 652 -5.24 -52.39 28.12
N HIS A 653 -4.96 -51.09 28.26
CA HIS A 653 -3.99 -50.59 29.23
C HIS A 653 -4.62 -49.77 30.37
N ASN A 654 -5.96 -49.71 30.42
CA ASN A 654 -6.72 -48.93 31.38
C ASN A 654 -6.24 -47.47 31.44
N LEU A 655 -6.27 -46.80 30.28
CA LEU A 655 -5.89 -45.40 30.10
C LEU A 655 -7.15 -44.55 29.92
N ASP A 656 -7.25 -43.46 30.66
CA ASP A 656 -8.36 -42.53 30.56
C ASP A 656 -8.07 -41.40 29.55
N ILE A 657 -7.97 -41.81 28.28
CA ILE A 657 -7.67 -40.97 27.13
C ILE A 657 -8.70 -41.25 26.04
N HIS A 658 -9.27 -40.19 25.48
CA HIS A 658 -10.37 -40.27 24.55
C HIS A 658 -10.07 -39.48 23.28
N ILE A 659 -10.38 -40.08 22.14
CA ILE A 659 -10.52 -39.40 20.85
C ILE A 659 -12.00 -39.55 20.50
N GLY A 660 -12.77 -38.48 20.70
CA GLY A 660 -14.23 -38.56 20.78
C GLY A 660 -14.69 -38.95 22.19
N LEU A 661 -14.66 -38.00 23.13
CA LEU A 661 -15.11 -38.20 24.50
C LEU A 661 -16.65 -38.23 24.56
N PRO A 662 -17.26 -39.27 25.17
CA PRO A 662 -18.69 -39.31 25.41
C PRO A 662 -19.19 -38.14 26.27
N LEU A 663 -20.39 -37.65 25.96
CA LEU A 663 -20.95 -36.44 26.57
C LEU A 663 -21.13 -36.57 28.10
N GLU A 664 -21.40 -37.77 28.59
CA GLU A 664 -21.52 -38.11 30.02
C GLU A 664 -20.23 -37.88 30.82
N HIS A 665 -19.08 -37.79 30.14
CA HIS A 665 -17.78 -37.50 30.77
C HIS A 665 -17.34 -36.04 30.60
N ALA A 666 -18.11 -35.22 29.88
CA ALA A 666 -17.74 -33.83 29.59
C ALA A 666 -17.55 -32.97 30.85
N TRP A 667 -18.22 -33.29 31.95
CA TRP A 667 -18.10 -32.57 33.22
C TRP A 667 -16.69 -32.62 33.82
N ARG A 668 -15.87 -33.61 33.43
CA ARG A 668 -14.49 -33.78 33.87
C ARG A 668 -13.52 -32.86 33.13
N VAL A 669 -13.91 -32.33 31.97
CA VAL A 669 -13.05 -31.51 31.12
C VAL A 669 -12.88 -30.12 31.72
N ALA A 670 -11.64 -29.67 31.86
CA ALA A 670 -11.32 -28.33 32.34
C ALA A 670 -11.67 -27.27 31.29
N ARG A 671 -12.34 -26.19 31.72
CA ARG A 671 -12.72 -25.06 30.88
C ARG A 671 -11.49 -24.31 30.39
N ILE A 672 -11.31 -24.24 29.08
CA ILE A 672 -10.22 -23.53 28.43
C ILE A 672 -10.43 -22.02 28.58
N THR A 673 -9.41 -21.29 28.98
CA THR A 673 -9.37 -19.83 28.96
C THR A 673 -8.27 -19.34 28.01
N PRO A 674 -8.54 -18.33 27.17
CA PRO A 674 -7.54 -17.83 26.22
C PRO A 674 -6.47 -17.02 26.94
N SER A 675 -5.25 -16.94 26.36
CA SER A 675 -4.23 -15.99 26.83
C SER A 675 -4.72 -14.55 26.66
N SER A 676 -4.57 -13.76 27.73
CA SER A 676 -4.74 -12.31 27.72
C SER A 676 -3.61 -11.64 26.94
N VAL A 677 -3.86 -10.43 26.43
CA VAL A 677 -2.85 -9.65 25.70
C VAL A 677 -1.58 -9.42 26.53
N LEU A 678 -1.73 -9.17 27.83
CA LEU A 678 -0.60 -8.98 28.75
C LEU A 678 0.26 -10.25 28.85
N GLU A 679 -0.36 -11.43 28.99
CA GLU A 679 0.38 -12.71 29.05
C GLU A 679 1.16 -12.96 27.75
N ARG A 680 0.60 -12.59 26.59
CA ARG A 680 1.31 -12.72 25.30
C ARG A 680 2.53 -11.80 25.20
N ILE A 681 2.40 -10.57 25.68
CA ILE A 681 3.50 -9.61 25.71
C ILE A 681 4.59 -10.12 26.66
N GLU A 682 4.22 -10.59 27.85
CA GLU A 682 5.18 -11.13 28.82
C GLU A 682 5.95 -12.33 28.27
N GLU A 683 5.26 -13.30 27.67
CA GLU A 683 5.91 -14.48 27.08
C GLU A 683 6.84 -14.10 25.93
N TYR A 684 6.45 -13.11 25.09
CA TYR A 684 7.31 -12.64 24.01
C TYR A 684 8.54 -11.87 24.50
N ILE A 685 8.42 -11.11 25.60
CA ILE A 685 9.58 -10.43 26.20
C ILE A 685 10.59 -11.44 26.76
N GLU A 686 10.10 -12.52 27.37
CA GLU A 686 10.97 -13.58 27.91
C GLU A 686 11.59 -14.44 26.82
N ASP A 687 10.82 -14.83 25.81
CA ASP A 687 11.30 -15.60 24.66
C ASP A 687 10.64 -15.10 23.37
N PRO A 688 11.31 -14.21 22.61
CA PRO A 688 10.79 -13.71 21.34
C PRO A 688 10.57 -14.80 20.29
N GLU A 689 11.20 -15.97 20.43
CA GLU A 689 11.03 -17.10 19.52
C GLU A 689 9.81 -17.98 19.85
N VAL A 690 9.04 -17.64 20.89
CA VAL A 690 7.80 -18.33 21.25
C VAL A 690 6.75 -18.22 20.13
N VAL A 691 6.72 -17.08 19.42
CA VAL A 691 5.89 -16.81 18.23
C VAL A 691 6.59 -15.77 17.36
N ASP A 692 6.71 -16.05 16.06
CA ASP A 692 7.07 -15.06 15.05
C ASP A 692 5.86 -14.13 14.77
N TYR A 693 5.63 -13.16 15.66
CA TYR A 693 4.53 -12.20 15.52
C TYR A 693 4.59 -11.38 14.22
N PRO A 694 5.75 -10.96 13.69
CA PRO A 694 5.83 -10.32 12.38
C PRO A 694 5.30 -11.20 11.25
N PHE A 695 5.70 -12.47 11.20
CA PHE A 695 5.19 -13.43 10.22
C PHE A 695 3.68 -13.62 10.39
N TRP A 696 3.21 -13.85 11.62
CA TRP A 696 1.79 -14.03 11.91
C TRP A 696 0.95 -12.81 11.54
N ALA A 697 1.42 -11.60 11.88
CA ALA A 697 0.75 -10.36 11.52
C ALA A 697 0.63 -10.22 10.00
N LYS A 698 1.72 -10.48 9.27
CA LYS A 698 1.71 -10.49 7.80
C LYS A 698 0.70 -11.51 7.24
N GLN A 699 0.69 -12.73 7.76
CA GLN A 699 -0.23 -13.78 7.30
C GLN A 699 -1.70 -13.41 7.56
N MET A 700 -1.99 -12.79 8.71
CA MET A 700 -3.34 -12.34 9.05
C MET A 700 -3.78 -11.16 8.17
N MET A 701 -2.91 -10.17 7.95
CA MET A 701 -3.20 -8.99 7.11
C MET A 701 -3.39 -9.36 5.64
N CYS A 702 -2.55 -10.25 5.10
CA CYS A 702 -2.59 -10.65 3.71
C CYS A 702 -3.54 -11.83 3.44
N ARG A 703 -4.24 -12.35 4.47
CA ARG A 703 -5.04 -13.59 4.39
C ARG A 703 -4.25 -14.75 3.77
N GLY A 704 -3.00 -14.89 4.19
CA GLY A 704 -2.06 -15.89 3.69
C GLY A 704 -2.41 -17.32 4.17
N LEU A 705 -1.51 -18.26 3.89
CA LEU A 705 -1.76 -19.68 4.14
C LEU A 705 -2.07 -19.97 5.62
N THR A 706 -1.33 -19.36 6.57
CA THR A 706 -1.59 -19.53 8.02
C THR A 706 -3.00 -19.08 8.40
N TYR A 707 -3.47 -17.97 7.85
CA TYR A 707 -4.84 -17.49 8.08
C TYR A 707 -5.87 -18.50 7.59
N ASN A 708 -5.68 -19.05 6.38
CA ASN A 708 -6.61 -20.03 5.80
C ASN A 708 -6.67 -21.32 6.62
N VAL A 709 -5.51 -21.82 7.07
CA VAL A 709 -5.44 -23.01 7.93
C VAL A 709 -6.10 -22.76 9.29
N ALA A 710 -5.89 -21.59 9.90
CA ALA A 710 -6.38 -21.27 11.24
C ALA A 710 -7.88 -20.90 11.29
N THR A 711 -8.50 -20.56 10.16
CA THR A 711 -9.89 -20.05 10.11
C THR A 711 -10.89 -21.01 9.46
N ASN A 712 -10.42 -22.13 8.90
CA ASN A 712 -11.27 -23.17 8.34
C ASN A 712 -10.96 -24.54 8.99
N PRO A 713 -11.91 -25.15 9.72
CA PRO A 713 -13.30 -24.72 9.92
C PRO A 713 -13.48 -23.52 10.86
N SER A 714 -14.41 -22.64 10.51
CA SER A 714 -14.69 -21.43 11.30
C SER A 714 -15.35 -21.70 12.66
N TRP A 715 -15.85 -22.91 12.89
CA TRP A 715 -16.46 -23.37 14.15
C TRP A 715 -15.46 -24.03 15.11
N MET A 716 -14.19 -24.26 14.72
CA MET A 716 -13.10 -24.67 15.63
C MET A 716 -12.21 -23.48 16.02
N GLN A 717 -12.73 -22.54 16.82
CA GLN A 717 -11.98 -21.35 17.23
C GLN A 717 -11.41 -21.51 18.64
N THR A 718 -10.10 -21.38 18.78
CA THR A 718 -9.38 -21.62 20.04
C THR A 718 -9.02 -20.34 20.80
N ILE A 719 -8.96 -19.19 20.13
CA ILE A 719 -8.45 -17.93 20.70
C ILE A 719 -9.55 -16.91 21.03
N ARG A 720 -10.49 -16.67 20.11
CA ARG A 720 -11.52 -15.62 20.29
C ARG A 720 -12.79 -16.15 20.94
N LYS A 721 -13.42 -17.13 20.30
CA LYS A 721 -14.69 -17.71 20.76
C LYS A 721 -14.52 -18.91 21.68
N VAL A 722 -13.33 -19.53 21.69
CA VAL A 722 -13.01 -20.74 22.46
C VAL A 722 -14.13 -21.78 22.35
N THR A 723 -14.55 -22.07 21.11
CA THR A 723 -15.71 -22.94 20.82
C THR A 723 -15.49 -24.36 21.33
N LEU A 724 -14.23 -24.73 21.59
CA LEU A 724 -13.87 -26.00 22.21
C LEU A 724 -14.31 -26.14 23.67
N ASN A 725 -14.90 -25.11 24.29
CA ASN A 725 -15.59 -25.30 25.57
C ASN A 725 -17.01 -25.87 25.42
N ASN A 726 -17.54 -26.00 24.20
CA ASN A 726 -18.83 -26.66 23.96
C ASN A 726 -18.65 -28.19 24.08
N PRO A 727 -19.35 -28.86 25.02
CA PRO A 727 -19.28 -30.32 25.18
C PRO A 727 -19.58 -31.14 23.93
N GLU A 728 -20.42 -30.64 23.01
CA GLU A 728 -20.70 -31.32 21.75
C GLU A 728 -19.44 -31.49 20.88
N MET A 729 -18.45 -30.60 21.04
CA MET A 729 -17.17 -30.68 20.35
C MET A 729 -16.34 -31.87 20.81
N TYR A 730 -16.50 -32.32 22.05
CA TYR A 730 -15.67 -33.37 22.65
C TYR A 730 -15.88 -34.73 21.99
N ALA A 731 -17.09 -34.99 21.50
CA ALA A 731 -17.44 -36.21 20.79
C ALA A 731 -16.86 -36.28 19.37
N LEU A 732 -16.35 -35.17 18.82
CA LEU A 732 -15.74 -35.16 17.49
C LEU A 732 -14.37 -35.87 17.53
N GLU A 733 -14.22 -36.91 16.73
CA GLU A 733 -12.97 -37.64 16.56
C GLU A 733 -11.96 -36.87 15.69
N GLN A 734 -11.40 -35.79 16.24
CA GLN A 734 -10.43 -34.93 15.57
C GLN A 734 -9.07 -35.02 16.26
N THR A 735 -8.27 -36.01 15.90
CA THR A 735 -6.95 -36.29 16.51
C THR A 735 -5.86 -35.27 16.21
N ALA A 736 -6.14 -34.25 15.41
CA ALA A 736 -5.23 -33.12 15.26
C ALA A 736 -5.33 -32.12 16.42
N ALA A 737 -6.42 -32.13 17.20
CA ALA A 737 -6.70 -31.11 18.21
C ALA A 737 -7.53 -31.56 19.44
N LEU A 738 -8.33 -32.62 19.36
CA LEU A 738 -9.39 -32.92 20.33
C LEU A 738 -9.25 -34.26 21.06
N ALA A 739 -8.02 -34.78 21.23
CA ALA A 739 -7.83 -35.83 22.22
C ALA A 739 -7.91 -35.22 23.62
N ILE A 740 -8.64 -35.89 24.52
CA ILE A 740 -8.94 -35.44 25.86
C ILE A 740 -8.49 -36.53 26.84
N GLY A 741 -7.77 -36.15 27.90
CA GLY A 741 -7.35 -37.09 28.93
C GLY A 741 -6.67 -36.39 30.09
N THR A 742 -6.07 -37.18 30.98
CA THR A 742 -5.29 -36.67 32.12
C THR A 742 -3.80 -36.61 31.78
N ALA A 743 -3.04 -35.72 32.44
CA ALA A 743 -1.59 -35.68 32.27
C ALA A 743 -0.94 -37.01 32.71
N ARG A 744 -1.48 -37.63 33.76
CA ARG A 744 -1.05 -38.94 34.25
C ARG A 744 -1.15 -40.02 33.18
N ASP A 745 -2.33 -40.19 32.59
CA ASP A 745 -2.56 -41.26 31.61
C ASP A 745 -1.81 -40.99 30.31
N MET A 746 -1.66 -39.72 29.91
CA MET A 746 -0.79 -39.35 28.79
C MET A 746 0.66 -39.76 29.06
N ALA A 747 1.25 -39.37 30.19
CA ALA A 747 2.61 -39.77 30.53
C ALA A 747 2.75 -41.31 30.63
N ARG A 748 1.76 -41.99 31.19
CA ARG A 748 1.72 -43.46 31.27
C ARG A 748 1.63 -44.12 29.88
N LEU A 749 0.87 -43.56 28.95
CA LEU A 749 0.83 -44.03 27.56
C LEU A 749 2.22 -43.90 26.91
N ALA A 750 2.89 -42.77 27.09
CA ALA A 750 4.27 -42.60 26.62
C ALA A 750 5.22 -43.64 27.24
N GLN A 751 5.07 -43.95 28.54
CA GLN A 751 5.85 -44.99 29.20
C GLN A 751 5.58 -46.37 28.56
N LEU A 752 4.32 -46.73 28.32
CA LEU A 752 3.96 -48.00 27.67
C LEU A 752 4.51 -48.10 26.24
N VAL A 753 4.64 -46.97 25.53
CA VAL A 753 5.29 -46.91 24.22
C VAL A 753 6.79 -47.19 24.36
N ILE A 754 7.47 -46.54 25.31
CA ILE A 754 8.91 -46.79 25.60
C ILE A 754 9.16 -48.25 25.98
N ASP A 755 8.27 -48.83 26.78
CA ASP A 755 8.39 -50.21 27.30
C ASP A 755 8.12 -51.28 26.22
N GLY A 756 7.73 -50.87 25.00
CA GLY A 756 7.37 -51.80 23.92
C GLY A 756 6.03 -52.51 24.13
N SER A 757 5.20 -52.02 25.05
CA SER A 757 3.89 -52.61 25.34
C SER A 757 2.83 -52.26 24.29
N ILE A 758 2.99 -51.12 23.60
CA ILE A 758 2.06 -50.69 22.55
C ILE A 758 2.50 -51.18 21.17
N VAL A 759 3.78 -51.04 20.83
CA VAL A 759 4.36 -51.45 19.54
C VAL A 759 5.70 -52.14 19.76
N SER A 760 6.13 -52.99 18.82
CA SER A 760 7.45 -53.63 18.89
C SER A 760 8.60 -52.62 18.87
N GLU A 761 9.78 -53.06 19.32
CA GLU A 761 11.01 -52.26 19.31
C GLU A 761 11.38 -51.75 17.91
N GLU A 762 11.12 -52.52 16.85
CA GLU A 762 11.34 -52.09 15.47
C GLU A 762 10.46 -50.88 15.12
N THR A 763 9.16 -50.99 15.36
CA THR A 763 8.20 -49.90 15.12
C THR A 763 8.48 -48.69 16.02
N LEU A 764 8.89 -48.91 17.26
CA LEU A 764 9.27 -47.84 18.19
C LEU A 764 10.43 -47.02 17.63
N ARG A 765 11.45 -47.65 17.04
CA ARG A 765 12.56 -46.93 16.40
C ARG A 765 12.05 -46.04 15.25
N LEU A 766 11.15 -46.55 14.41
CA LEU A 766 10.53 -45.78 13.34
C LEU A 766 9.72 -44.58 13.88
N LEU A 767 9.03 -44.75 15.01
CA LEU A 767 8.25 -43.67 15.63
C LEU A 767 9.15 -42.54 16.21
N ASN A 768 10.36 -42.89 16.64
CA ASN A 768 11.35 -41.96 17.20
C ASN A 768 12.30 -41.36 16.15
N GLU A 769 12.23 -41.80 14.89
CA GLU A 769 13.13 -41.36 13.83
C GLU A 769 12.89 -39.89 13.43
N PRO A 770 13.92 -39.03 13.46
CA PRO A 770 13.84 -37.67 12.92
C PRO A 770 14.00 -37.70 11.39
N LEU A 771 12.98 -37.26 10.66
CA LEU A 771 12.94 -37.35 9.19
C LEU A 771 13.15 -36.01 8.49
N VAL A 772 12.42 -34.97 8.92
CA VAL A 772 12.37 -33.69 8.20
C VAL A 772 12.69 -32.53 9.14
N LYS A 773 13.67 -31.70 8.77
CA LYS A 773 13.99 -30.44 9.47
C LYS A 773 13.99 -29.28 8.48
N TRP A 774 12.80 -28.92 8.00
CA TRP A 774 12.60 -27.81 7.06
C TRP A 774 11.83 -26.67 7.73
N ARG A 775 12.00 -25.45 7.21
CA ARG A 775 11.21 -24.30 7.62
C ARG A 775 9.76 -24.49 7.13
N ASP A 776 8.83 -24.52 8.07
CA ASP A 776 7.42 -24.80 7.83
C ASP A 776 6.72 -23.60 7.18
N VAL A 777 6.11 -23.80 6.00
CA VAL A 777 5.50 -22.70 5.24
C VAL A 777 4.20 -22.16 5.85
N VAL A 778 3.61 -22.88 6.82
CA VAL A 778 2.38 -22.48 7.53
C VAL A 778 2.71 -21.77 8.83
N THR A 779 3.71 -22.22 9.58
CA THR A 779 4.03 -21.69 10.92
C THR A 779 5.30 -20.85 10.98
N ASN A 780 6.13 -20.88 9.93
CA ASN A 780 7.50 -20.36 9.86
C ASN A 780 8.49 -21.02 10.84
N ALA A 781 8.05 -22.00 11.62
CA ALA A 781 8.89 -22.70 12.59
C ALA A 781 9.83 -23.69 11.87
N CYS A 782 11.03 -23.89 12.42
CA CYS A 782 11.97 -24.91 11.97
C CYS A 782 12.06 -25.99 13.06
N VAL A 783 11.16 -26.96 13.00
CA VAL A 783 11.04 -28.05 13.99
C VAL A 783 11.38 -29.36 13.30
N THR A 784 12.18 -30.20 13.95
CA THR A 784 12.46 -31.56 13.48
C THR A 784 11.19 -32.40 13.63
N ARG A 785 10.73 -33.00 12.53
CA ARG A 785 9.52 -33.83 12.45
C ARG A 785 9.87 -35.29 12.20
N GLY A 786 9.20 -36.16 12.93
CA GLY A 786 9.13 -37.60 12.67
C GLY A 786 7.77 -37.98 12.10
N ARG A 787 7.40 -39.25 12.25
CA ARG A 787 6.13 -39.80 11.72
C ARG A 787 4.96 -39.42 12.63
N GLY A 788 4.44 -38.21 12.46
CA GLY A 788 3.36 -37.63 13.28
C GLY A 788 3.84 -37.04 14.62
N THR A 789 5.15 -37.10 14.85
CA THR A 789 5.84 -36.58 16.03
C THR A 789 6.75 -35.41 15.65
N THR A 790 7.21 -34.70 16.66
CA THR A 790 8.25 -33.67 16.61
C THR A 790 9.32 -34.05 17.62
N VAL A 791 10.55 -33.59 17.38
CA VAL A 791 11.69 -33.88 18.26
C VAL A 791 12.23 -32.58 18.83
N VAL A 792 12.42 -32.55 20.15
CA VAL A 792 13.00 -31.43 20.89
C VAL A 792 14.23 -31.93 21.63
N ASP A 793 15.37 -31.31 21.37
CA ASP A 793 16.62 -31.58 22.09
C ASP A 793 16.64 -30.82 23.42
N VAL A 794 16.91 -31.53 24.50
CA VAL A 794 17.21 -30.97 25.82
C VAL A 794 18.62 -31.37 26.20
N VAL A 795 19.50 -30.39 26.36
CA VAL A 795 20.89 -30.60 26.75
C VAL A 795 21.11 -29.98 28.11
N VAL A 796 21.46 -30.81 29.09
CA VAL A 796 21.99 -30.35 30.38
C VAL A 796 23.49 -30.66 30.40
N PRO A 797 24.36 -29.64 30.30
CA PRO A 797 25.80 -29.83 30.20
C PRO A 797 26.36 -30.71 31.31
N GLY A 798 27.21 -31.68 30.93
CA GLY A 798 27.85 -32.62 31.86
C GLY A 798 26.91 -33.61 32.54
N LYS A 799 25.68 -33.77 32.02
CA LYS A 799 24.64 -34.53 32.71
C LYS A 799 23.85 -35.47 31.81
N ILE A 800 23.11 -34.92 30.85
CA ILE A 800 22.16 -35.67 30.01
C ILE A 800 21.90 -34.90 28.71
N HIS A 801 21.91 -35.62 27.60
CA HIS A 801 21.34 -35.18 26.33
C HIS A 801 20.10 -36.03 26.09
N SER A 802 18.95 -35.37 25.95
CA SER A 802 17.65 -36.00 25.84
C SER A 802 16.94 -35.55 24.57
N LYS A 803 16.37 -36.49 23.84
CA LYS A 803 15.58 -36.24 22.62
C LYS A 803 14.12 -36.52 22.92
N LEU A 804 13.38 -35.47 23.24
CA LEU A 804 11.95 -35.56 23.53
C LEU A 804 11.15 -35.67 22.22
N VAL A 805 10.72 -36.89 21.93
CA VAL A 805 9.81 -37.23 20.84
C VAL A 805 8.37 -37.10 21.32
N GLY A 806 7.47 -36.63 20.47
CA GLY A 806 6.05 -36.51 20.78
C GLY A 806 5.44 -35.31 20.06
N HIS A 807 4.54 -34.57 20.70
CA HIS A 807 4.00 -33.36 20.09
C HIS A 807 3.53 -32.36 21.15
N ALA A 808 3.80 -31.07 20.92
CA ALA A 808 3.27 -29.98 21.71
C ALA A 808 1.91 -29.47 21.19
N GLY A 809 1.04 -29.06 22.09
CA GLY A 809 -0.27 -28.49 21.82
C GLY A 809 -0.29 -26.98 21.99
N LEU A 810 -1.29 -26.35 21.37
CA LEU A 810 -1.58 -24.94 21.60
C LEU A 810 -1.80 -24.70 23.09
N GLY A 811 -1.26 -23.58 23.59
CA GLY A 811 -1.45 -23.17 24.97
C GLY A 811 -0.56 -23.88 25.98
N GLY A 812 0.49 -24.57 25.52
CA GLY A 812 1.52 -25.15 26.36
C GLY A 812 1.36 -26.63 26.66
N GLN A 813 0.33 -27.29 26.12
CA GLN A 813 0.18 -28.75 26.29
C GLN A 813 1.42 -29.45 25.76
N ASN A 814 1.89 -30.47 26.46
CA ASN A 814 3.01 -31.28 26.00
C ASN A 814 2.73 -32.74 26.32
N PHE A 815 3.03 -33.59 25.35
CA PHE A 815 3.02 -35.04 25.49
C PHE A 815 4.29 -35.55 24.81
N ARG A 816 5.24 -36.02 25.63
CA ARG A 816 6.63 -36.25 25.21
C ARG A 816 7.20 -37.51 25.86
N TRP A 817 8.15 -38.13 25.17
CA TRP A 817 8.93 -39.24 25.69
C TRP A 817 10.35 -39.24 25.11
N ASP A 818 11.26 -39.88 25.82
CA ASP A 818 12.62 -40.13 25.41
C ASP A 818 12.96 -41.58 25.74
N ARG A 819 13.19 -42.37 24.68
CA ARG A 819 13.52 -43.78 24.79
C ARG A 819 14.92 -44.01 25.36
N GLU A 820 15.91 -43.20 24.97
CA GLU A 820 17.32 -43.38 25.35
C GLU A 820 17.51 -43.18 26.86
N ASN A 821 16.79 -42.20 27.43
CA ASN A 821 16.87 -41.86 28.85
C ASN A 821 15.73 -42.43 29.71
N GLU A 822 14.82 -43.20 29.11
CA GLU A 822 13.61 -43.76 29.75
C GLU A 822 12.76 -42.70 30.47
N ILE A 823 12.49 -41.59 29.79
CA ILE A 823 11.69 -40.47 30.33
C ILE A 823 10.37 -40.44 29.57
N SER A 824 9.26 -40.33 30.29
CA SER A 824 7.98 -39.93 29.70
C SER A 824 7.36 -38.82 30.51
N LEU A 825 6.70 -37.87 29.84
CA LEU A 825 6.06 -36.76 30.52
C LEU A 825 4.87 -36.21 29.76
N ALA A 826 3.96 -35.61 30.52
CA ALA A 826 2.89 -34.81 29.98
C ALA A 826 2.60 -33.60 30.86
N TYR A 827 2.32 -32.47 30.21
CA TYR A 827 1.86 -31.25 30.83
C TYR A 827 0.55 -30.83 30.19
N LEU A 828 -0.49 -30.66 31.01
CA LEU A 828 -1.77 -30.16 30.57
C LEU A 828 -2.18 -28.92 31.36
N SER A 829 -2.79 -27.93 30.69
CA SER A 829 -3.24 -26.69 31.32
C SER A 829 -4.52 -26.18 30.68
N ASN A 830 -5.41 -25.55 31.45
CA ASN A 830 -6.62 -24.92 30.90
C ASN A 830 -6.47 -23.42 30.65
N ALA A 831 -5.38 -22.78 31.07
CA ALA A 831 -5.08 -21.41 30.68
C ALA A 831 -4.10 -21.39 29.50
N LEU A 832 -4.59 -21.13 28.29
CA LEU A 832 -3.76 -21.15 27.09
C LEU A 832 -2.65 -20.10 27.16
N LYS A 833 -1.44 -20.51 26.78
CA LYS A 833 -0.27 -19.67 26.53
C LYS A 833 -0.22 -19.15 25.08
N SER A 834 0.70 -18.24 24.78
CA SER A 834 0.65 -17.39 23.59
C SER A 834 1.27 -17.98 22.31
N GLY A 835 2.08 -19.05 22.42
CA GLY A 835 2.83 -19.59 21.27
C GLY A 835 3.09 -21.09 21.23
N LEU A 836 4.25 -21.47 20.69
CA LEU A 836 4.69 -22.86 20.52
C LEU A 836 4.69 -23.57 21.88
N GLY A 837 3.97 -24.71 21.98
CA GLY A 837 3.76 -25.36 23.27
C GLY A 837 5.04 -25.83 23.95
N ASP A 838 6.09 -26.19 23.19
CA ASP A 838 7.41 -26.57 23.72
C ASP A 838 8.15 -25.41 24.40
N ARG A 839 7.74 -24.17 24.11
CA ARG A 839 8.32 -22.93 24.65
C ARG A 839 7.41 -22.25 25.67
N ALA A 840 6.30 -22.90 26.04
CA ALA A 840 5.41 -22.36 27.04
C ALA A 840 6.12 -22.22 28.38
N ARG A 841 6.21 -20.98 28.86
CA ARG A 841 6.93 -20.58 30.08
C ARG A 841 6.71 -21.50 31.30
N PRO A 842 5.47 -21.85 31.71
CA PRO A 842 5.29 -22.73 32.87
C PRO A 842 5.83 -24.16 32.63
N TYR A 843 5.66 -24.69 31.42
CA TYR A 843 6.16 -26.01 31.05
C TYR A 843 7.69 -26.07 31.04
N VAL A 844 8.36 -25.11 30.39
CA VAL A 844 9.83 -25.05 30.33
C VAL A 844 10.45 -24.97 31.73
N ARG A 845 9.85 -24.21 32.65
CA ARG A 845 10.30 -24.14 34.04
C ARG A 845 10.24 -25.49 34.75
N LEU A 846 9.14 -26.24 34.56
CA LEU A 846 8.98 -27.58 35.13
C LEU A 846 9.95 -28.57 34.50
N LEU A 847 10.10 -28.51 33.18
CA LEU A 847 11.01 -29.37 32.42
C LEU A 847 12.45 -29.18 32.89
N ASN A 848 12.91 -27.93 33.03
CA ASN A 848 14.25 -27.62 33.54
C ASN A 848 14.47 -28.18 34.95
N ARG A 849 13.51 -27.97 35.86
CA ARG A 849 13.60 -28.56 37.21
C ARG A 849 13.59 -30.08 37.21
N PHE A 850 12.83 -30.69 36.32
CA PHE A 850 12.80 -32.15 36.19
C PHE A 850 14.18 -32.68 35.78
N TYR A 851 14.79 -32.13 34.72
CA TYR A 851 16.13 -32.55 34.29
C TYR A 851 17.22 -32.21 35.31
N GLU A 852 17.10 -31.13 36.07
CA GLU A 852 17.99 -30.83 37.21
C GLU A 852 17.95 -31.91 38.30
N CYS A 853 16.86 -32.67 38.42
CA CYS A 853 16.73 -33.75 39.42
C CYS A 853 17.27 -35.12 38.96
N ILE A 854 17.43 -35.32 37.64
CA ILE A 854 18.00 -36.58 37.11
C ILE A 854 19.45 -36.75 37.61
N PRO A 855 19.99 -37.94 37.88
CA PRO A 855 21.41 -38.09 38.18
C PRO A 855 22.28 -37.82 36.93
N GLY A 856 23.48 -37.25 37.07
CA GLY A 856 24.40 -37.11 35.92
C GLY A 856 25.01 -38.46 35.50
N ASN A 857 25.26 -38.64 34.20
CA ASN A 857 26.06 -39.76 33.72
C ASN A 857 27.53 -39.55 34.15
N SER A 858 28.03 -40.35 35.09
CA SER A 858 29.42 -40.33 35.54
C SER A 858 30.39 -41.00 34.55
N GLU A 859 30.12 -40.92 33.25
CA GLU A 859 31.01 -41.42 32.20
C GLU A 859 30.98 -40.44 31.01
N THR A 860 31.82 -39.41 31.07
CA THR A 860 32.69 -38.98 29.97
C THR A 860 33.49 -37.76 30.44
N ASP A 861 34.74 -38.04 30.82
CA ASP A 861 35.80 -37.06 30.96
C ASP A 861 36.07 -36.34 29.64
N SER A 862 36.25 -35.02 29.75
CA SER A 862 36.98 -34.12 28.84
C SER A 862 36.61 -34.12 27.35
N PHE A 863 36.15 -32.98 26.81
CA PHE A 863 36.91 -32.22 25.80
C PHE A 863 36.32 -30.82 25.58
N VAL A 864 37.18 -29.95 25.07
CA VAL A 864 37.22 -28.48 25.09
C VAL A 864 36.17 -27.80 24.20
N LEU A 865 35.79 -26.58 24.60
CA LEU A 865 35.04 -25.56 23.85
C LEU A 865 35.44 -25.45 22.37
N ALA A 866 34.45 -25.39 21.47
CA ALA A 866 34.56 -24.61 20.24
C ALA A 866 33.21 -23.95 19.93
N ALA A 867 33.28 -22.64 19.71
CA ALA A 867 32.17 -21.79 19.32
C ALA A 867 31.82 -21.98 17.84
N SER A 868 30.52 -22.08 17.54
CA SER A 868 29.85 -21.46 16.38
C SER A 868 28.34 -21.44 16.59
#